data_AF-A0A931SX58-F1
#
_entry.id   AF-A0A931SX58-F1
#
_cell.length_a   1.000
_cell.length_b   1.000
_cell.length_c   1.000
_cell.angle_alpha   90.00
_cell.angle_beta   90.00
_cell.angle_gamma   90.00
#
_symmetry.space_group_name_H-M   'P 1'
#
loop_
_entity.id
_entity.type
_entity.pdbx_description
1 polymer ?
#
loop_
_entity_poly.entity_id
_entity_poly.type
_entity_poly.pdbx_seq_one_letter_code
_entity_poly.pdbx_strand_id
1 'polypeptide(L)'
;MPPQHTEAEISVLGAILLDPQAIIRVADTLEPTDFYRQQHQLIYEVGIELFSRGEPIDILSLSARLEEKGKLEMAGGKSYLAELINTVPTAANAAYYAALVRKKKILRDLIEASGVIGELAFKEKEDIEQLLDSAEQTIFRISQRSMRQNFTKVTRALEEAWERLDRLHKGDNILAGVPTGFTHLDDLLAGLHSSDLIVLAARPSLGKTSLALDIARNAAVTHNIPVGVFSLEMSTQQVVDRLLAAEAHVNLWRLRTGKLSTQGDDFLRIRDALERLSKAPIFIDDAVSNTALQMRAMARRLQAEHGLGLVIVDYLQIMQPGTHSDNMVQQITEISRSLKGLARELNVPVLALSQLSRAVEQRGGVPRLSDLRDSGCLTGDTIIVDAKSGVPHTIRELAGRSRQCPLFVHAKNTAYAIQDYTMTKVFYSGKKQVYRLTTQSGRSIKASANHPFLTLNGWCRLDTLVPGKHIAIPRTLPIKHPSNPRQKDELVLLAHLIGDGCILPKQPYHYTSASKTNLKTVTSAARALFSIRAKRVRQENWYHLYLPSPFPLARGRRHPITVWFEDLGIERVRSYEKRIPNSVMECDEALIALFLSHLWATDGNLSWKMLRGRKPAGAIYYASSSKVLAGQVQHLLLRLGIQSAVRTSPSSQGYRPMYHTIVEGAPNQLVFLRKIGIADERAAIIPKLISALEEIVPNTNTDSIPREAWHLVVTPAKERLGFGWRDVQQGLGNSYNGSALMATGISRSRMLVIGQLLESKECTELATSDILWDKVLAIEPLGIEDVYDATVPGVHNFVANDILVHNSIEQDADVVMFIYREDKYKENTQRKNQADILVAKHRNGPLGKVSLYFHQDRCGFSTIDSAGGYEALEF
;
A
#
# COMPACT_ATOMS: atom_id res chain seq x y z
N MET A 1 3.51 -7.72 -48.24
CA MET A 1 2.56 -8.75 -47.77
C MET A 1 3.09 -9.37 -46.48
N PRO A 2 2.26 -9.55 -45.44
CA PRO A 2 2.68 -10.21 -44.21
C PRO A 2 3.14 -11.65 -44.44
N PRO A 3 4.12 -12.17 -43.68
CA PRO A 3 4.57 -13.57 -43.78
C PRO A 3 3.42 -14.57 -43.59
N GLN A 4 3.24 -15.44 -44.59
CA GLN A 4 2.17 -16.44 -44.63
C GLN A 4 2.65 -17.72 -45.33
N HIS A 5 1.95 -18.84 -45.12
CA HIS A 5 2.17 -20.09 -45.85
C HIS A 5 0.84 -20.83 -46.00
N THR A 6 0.00 -20.37 -46.93
CA THR A 6 -1.37 -20.85 -47.09
C THR A 6 -1.46 -22.35 -47.41
N GLU A 7 -0.49 -22.89 -48.15
CA GLU A 7 -0.43 -24.34 -48.43
C GLU A 7 -0.20 -25.19 -47.17
N ALA A 8 0.58 -24.68 -46.21
CA ALA A 8 0.81 -25.36 -44.94
C ALA A 8 -0.43 -25.26 -44.05
N GLU A 9 -1.13 -24.12 -44.07
CA GLU A 9 -2.42 -23.96 -43.39
C GLU A 9 -3.46 -24.96 -43.93
N ILE A 10 -3.59 -25.07 -45.26
CA ILE A 10 -4.47 -26.05 -45.91
C ILE A 10 -4.08 -27.48 -45.52
N SER A 11 -2.78 -27.79 -45.52
CA SER A 11 -2.26 -29.11 -45.17
C SER A 11 -2.51 -29.47 -43.70
N VAL A 12 -2.47 -28.51 -42.77
CA VAL A 12 -2.82 -28.73 -41.35
C VAL A 12 -4.31 -29.03 -41.21
N LEU A 13 -5.17 -28.20 -41.78
CA LEU A 13 -6.62 -28.35 -41.64
C LEU A 13 -7.12 -29.63 -42.31
N GLY A 14 -6.63 -29.93 -43.51
CA GLY A 14 -7.00 -31.15 -44.19
C GLY A 14 -6.42 -32.41 -43.54
N ALA A 15 -5.25 -32.33 -42.88
CA ALA A 15 -4.72 -33.45 -42.10
C ALA A 15 -5.59 -33.75 -40.86
N ILE A 16 -6.12 -32.73 -40.20
CA ILE A 16 -7.05 -32.86 -39.08
C ILE A 16 -8.38 -33.49 -39.53
N LEU A 17 -8.87 -33.11 -40.72
CA LEU A 17 -10.10 -33.66 -41.30
C LEU A 17 -9.94 -35.10 -41.82
N LEU A 18 -8.72 -35.48 -42.24
CA LEU A 18 -8.41 -36.83 -42.73
C LEU A 18 -8.10 -37.80 -41.58
N ASP A 19 -7.40 -37.34 -40.54
CA ASP A 19 -7.09 -38.07 -39.31
C ASP A 19 -7.42 -37.18 -38.10
N PRO A 20 -8.55 -37.43 -37.40
CA PRO A 20 -8.93 -36.66 -36.22
C PRO A 20 -7.88 -36.66 -35.10
N GLN A 21 -6.99 -37.67 -35.04
CA GLN A 21 -5.90 -37.72 -34.05
C GLN A 21 -4.77 -36.72 -34.37
N ALA A 22 -4.70 -36.22 -35.60
CA ALA A 22 -3.71 -35.21 -35.99
C ALA A 22 -3.86 -33.91 -35.20
N ILE A 23 -5.06 -33.60 -34.69
CA ILE A 23 -5.28 -32.40 -33.87
C ILE A 23 -4.50 -32.45 -32.55
N ILE A 24 -4.31 -33.64 -31.96
CA ILE A 24 -3.54 -33.82 -30.72
C ILE A 24 -2.09 -33.39 -30.93
N ARG A 25 -1.53 -33.71 -32.10
CA ARG A 25 -0.14 -33.36 -32.47
C ARG A 25 0.04 -31.87 -32.78
N VAL A 26 -1.04 -31.14 -33.02
CA VAL A 26 -1.00 -29.75 -33.51
C VAL A 26 -1.54 -28.74 -32.50
N ALA A 27 -2.47 -29.14 -31.63
CA ALA A 27 -3.16 -28.28 -30.67
C ALA A 27 -2.21 -27.59 -29.67
N ASP A 28 -1.10 -28.24 -29.31
CA ASP A 28 -0.09 -27.65 -28.43
C ASP A 28 0.82 -26.64 -29.15
N THR A 29 0.82 -26.64 -30.49
CA THR A 29 1.70 -25.81 -31.31
C THR A 29 1.01 -24.61 -31.92
N LEU A 30 -0.29 -24.73 -32.25
CA LEU A 30 -1.04 -23.72 -33.00
C LEU A 30 -2.28 -23.24 -32.27
N GLU A 31 -2.56 -21.95 -32.42
CA GLU A 31 -3.83 -21.33 -32.06
C GLU A 31 -4.63 -20.90 -33.29
N PRO A 32 -5.95 -20.68 -33.18
CA PRO A 32 -6.74 -20.15 -34.30
C PRO A 32 -6.13 -18.89 -34.90
N THR A 33 -5.59 -17.98 -34.09
CA THR A 33 -4.95 -16.73 -34.55
C THR A 33 -3.61 -16.91 -35.28
N ASP A 34 -3.06 -18.12 -35.28
CA ASP A 34 -1.80 -18.44 -35.95
C ASP A 34 -2.00 -18.63 -37.47
N PHE A 35 -3.22 -18.90 -37.90
CA PHE A 35 -3.60 -18.96 -39.31
C PHE A 35 -3.73 -17.54 -39.88
N TYR A 36 -3.19 -17.31 -41.07
CA TYR A 36 -3.29 -16.01 -41.73
C TYR A 36 -4.69 -15.76 -42.29
N ARG A 37 -5.32 -16.77 -42.90
CA ARG A 37 -6.66 -16.61 -43.49
C ARG A 37 -7.74 -16.75 -42.42
N GLN A 38 -8.62 -15.76 -42.32
CA GLN A 38 -9.76 -15.77 -41.40
C GLN A 38 -10.63 -17.03 -41.54
N GLN A 39 -10.81 -17.51 -42.78
CA GLN A 39 -11.49 -18.77 -43.09
C GLN A 39 -10.85 -19.97 -42.36
N HIS A 40 -9.52 -20.05 -42.35
CA HIS A 40 -8.78 -21.12 -41.69
C HIS A 40 -8.79 -20.98 -40.16
N GLN A 41 -8.72 -19.76 -39.64
CA GLN A 41 -8.87 -19.49 -38.20
C GLN A 41 -10.18 -20.06 -37.70
N LEU A 42 -11.27 -19.79 -38.43
CA LEU A 42 -12.61 -20.24 -38.10
C LEU A 42 -12.75 -21.77 -38.17
N ILE A 43 -12.21 -22.40 -39.21
CA ILE A 43 -12.23 -23.86 -39.37
C ILE A 43 -11.48 -24.53 -38.21
N TYR A 44 -10.31 -24.01 -37.85
CA TYR A 44 -9.51 -24.53 -36.74
C TYR A 44 -10.18 -24.32 -35.38
N GLU A 45 -10.77 -23.14 -35.15
CA GLU A 45 -11.52 -22.82 -33.92
C GLU A 45 -12.66 -23.82 -33.68
N VAL A 46 -13.46 -24.10 -34.71
CA VAL A 46 -14.56 -25.07 -34.60
C VAL A 46 -14.04 -26.50 -34.48
N GLY A 47 -12.93 -26.84 -35.14
CA GLY A 47 -12.27 -28.14 -34.97
C GLY A 47 -11.82 -28.39 -33.53
N ILE A 48 -11.18 -27.40 -32.89
CA ILE A 48 -10.78 -27.47 -31.47
C ILE A 48 -12.00 -27.57 -30.55
N GLU A 49 -13.09 -26.87 -30.87
CA GLU A 49 -14.33 -26.98 -30.11
C GLU A 49 -14.90 -28.40 -30.14
N LEU A 50 -15.01 -29.01 -31.34
CA LEU A 50 -15.49 -30.40 -31.50
C LEU A 50 -14.58 -31.37 -30.73
N PHE A 51 -13.26 -31.20 -30.85
CA PHE A 51 -12.28 -31.98 -30.11
C PHE A 51 -12.49 -31.89 -28.59
N SER A 52 -12.71 -30.68 -28.06
CA SER A 52 -12.93 -30.45 -26.62
C SER A 52 -14.20 -31.11 -26.07
N ARG A 53 -15.17 -31.40 -26.95
CA ARG A 53 -16.43 -32.09 -26.63
C ARG A 53 -16.33 -33.61 -26.83
N GLY A 54 -15.18 -34.10 -27.30
CA GLY A 54 -15.00 -35.52 -27.65
C GLY A 54 -15.76 -35.93 -28.92
N GLU A 55 -16.16 -34.97 -29.75
CA GLU A 55 -16.86 -35.22 -31.01
C GLU A 55 -15.84 -35.44 -32.15
N PRO A 56 -16.11 -36.33 -33.12
CA PRO A 56 -15.21 -36.55 -34.25
C PRO A 56 -15.12 -35.30 -35.12
N ILE A 57 -13.94 -35.02 -35.67
CA ILE A 57 -13.68 -33.87 -36.53
C ILE A 57 -13.63 -34.37 -37.98
N ASP A 58 -14.78 -34.41 -38.64
CA ASP A 58 -14.93 -34.79 -40.04
C ASP A 58 -15.73 -33.71 -40.79
N ILE A 59 -15.86 -33.84 -42.12
CA ILE A 59 -16.56 -32.84 -42.93
C ILE A 59 -18.01 -32.65 -42.45
N LEU A 60 -18.68 -33.72 -42.02
CA LEU A 60 -20.09 -33.68 -41.67
C LEU A 60 -20.30 -32.99 -40.32
N SER A 61 -19.53 -33.37 -39.30
CA SER A 61 -19.60 -32.74 -37.97
C SER A 61 -19.13 -31.28 -38.00
N LEU A 62 -18.04 -30.98 -38.71
CA LEU A 62 -17.52 -29.62 -38.83
C LEU A 62 -18.48 -28.72 -39.61
N SER A 63 -19.05 -29.21 -40.72
CA SER A 63 -20.00 -28.42 -41.50
C SER A 63 -21.31 -28.18 -40.76
N ALA A 64 -21.86 -29.18 -40.08
CA ALA A 64 -23.06 -29.03 -39.24
C ALA A 64 -22.84 -27.99 -38.13
N ARG A 65 -21.69 -28.05 -37.45
CA ARG A 65 -21.36 -27.10 -36.37
C ARG A 65 -21.14 -25.67 -36.89
N LEU A 66 -20.51 -25.53 -38.07
CA LEU A 66 -20.36 -24.24 -38.74
C LEU A 66 -21.71 -23.67 -39.21
N GLU A 67 -22.64 -24.53 -39.64
CA GLU A 67 -24.00 -24.18 -40.07
C GLU A 67 -24.86 -23.72 -38.89
N GLU A 68 -24.84 -24.44 -37.76
CA GLU A 68 -25.48 -24.02 -36.49
C GLU A 68 -24.99 -22.66 -36.00
N LYS A 69 -23.71 -22.34 -36.21
CA LYS A 69 -23.13 -21.05 -35.84
C LYS A 69 -23.39 -19.94 -36.87
N GLY A 70 -24.01 -20.25 -38.01
CA GLY A 70 -24.23 -19.31 -39.11
C GLY A 70 -22.93 -18.84 -39.78
N LYS A 71 -21.85 -19.63 -39.71
CA LYS A 71 -20.52 -19.27 -40.23
C LYS A 71 -20.02 -20.19 -41.36
N LEU A 72 -20.84 -21.11 -41.86
CA LEU A 72 -20.46 -22.07 -42.92
C LEU A 72 -20.00 -21.38 -44.21
N GLU A 73 -20.72 -20.35 -44.65
CA GLU A 73 -20.36 -19.57 -45.85
C GLU A 73 -19.02 -18.84 -45.67
N MET A 74 -18.75 -18.29 -44.47
CA MET A 74 -17.47 -17.65 -44.15
C MET A 74 -16.31 -18.65 -44.10
N ALA A 75 -16.60 -19.92 -43.85
CA ALA A 75 -15.64 -21.03 -43.91
C ALA A 75 -15.44 -21.57 -45.35
N GLY A 76 -16.13 -21.01 -46.36
CA GLY A 76 -16.06 -21.42 -47.77
C GLY A 76 -16.99 -22.55 -48.17
N GLY A 77 -17.94 -22.91 -47.31
CA GLY A 77 -18.93 -23.94 -47.59
C GLY A 77 -18.39 -25.37 -47.55
N LYS A 78 -19.29 -26.34 -47.78
CA LYS A 78 -18.98 -27.78 -47.75
C LYS A 78 -17.98 -28.19 -48.84
N SER A 79 -18.00 -27.51 -49.99
CA SER A 79 -17.07 -27.74 -51.10
C SER A 79 -15.63 -27.44 -50.72
N TYR A 80 -15.39 -26.37 -49.96
CA TYR A 80 -14.04 -26.00 -49.55
C TYR A 80 -13.46 -26.98 -48.52
N LEU A 81 -14.28 -27.45 -47.56
CA LEU A 81 -13.85 -28.47 -46.61
C LEU A 81 -13.43 -29.78 -47.31
N ALA A 82 -14.14 -30.16 -48.38
CA ALA A 82 -13.76 -31.31 -49.21
C ALA A 82 -12.46 -31.07 -50.00
N GLU A 83 -12.23 -29.86 -50.48
CA GLU A 83 -10.99 -29.45 -51.15
C GLU A 83 -9.78 -29.54 -50.20
N LEU A 84 -9.93 -29.12 -48.94
CA LEU A 84 -8.86 -29.19 -47.94
C LEU A 84 -8.34 -30.62 -47.77
N ILE A 85 -9.23 -31.63 -47.74
CA ILE A 85 -8.84 -33.04 -47.61
C ILE A 85 -8.05 -33.51 -48.84
N ASN A 86 -8.54 -33.19 -50.04
CA ASN A 86 -7.93 -33.64 -51.29
C ASN A 86 -6.56 -33.00 -51.58
N THR A 87 -6.22 -31.92 -50.86
CA THR A 87 -4.96 -31.19 -51.03
C THR A 87 -3.84 -31.73 -50.14
N VAL A 88 -4.15 -32.53 -49.11
CA VAL A 88 -3.14 -32.98 -48.13
C VAL A 88 -2.39 -34.21 -48.63
N PRO A 89 -1.05 -34.16 -48.74
CA PRO A 89 -0.26 -35.30 -49.19
C PRO A 89 -0.26 -36.47 -48.18
N THR A 90 -0.16 -36.18 -46.89
CA THR A 90 -0.17 -37.19 -45.81
C THR A 90 -0.49 -36.56 -44.45
N ALA A 91 -1.44 -37.12 -43.69
CA ALA A 91 -1.79 -36.62 -42.36
C ALA A 91 -0.69 -36.80 -41.29
N ALA A 92 0.26 -37.72 -41.51
CA ALA A 92 1.39 -37.98 -40.62
C ALA A 92 2.31 -36.75 -40.43
N ASN A 93 2.38 -35.86 -41.42
CA ASN A 93 3.24 -34.67 -41.40
C ASN A 93 2.57 -33.43 -40.80
N ALA A 94 1.40 -33.57 -40.17
CA ALA A 94 0.65 -32.43 -39.60
C ALA A 94 1.49 -31.56 -38.65
N ALA A 95 2.34 -32.17 -37.81
CA ALA A 95 3.22 -31.44 -36.90
C ALA A 95 4.27 -30.57 -37.64
N TYR A 96 4.81 -31.07 -38.75
CA TYR A 96 5.76 -30.32 -39.58
C TYR A 96 5.08 -29.10 -40.23
N TYR A 97 3.89 -29.29 -40.83
CA TYR A 97 3.13 -28.19 -41.40
C TYR A 97 2.69 -27.17 -40.33
N ALA A 98 2.34 -27.64 -39.13
CA ALA A 98 2.02 -26.80 -38.01
C ALA A 98 3.21 -25.92 -37.59
N ALA A 99 4.42 -26.47 -37.54
CA ALA A 99 5.63 -25.72 -37.27
C ALA A 99 5.89 -24.63 -38.33
N LEU A 100 5.56 -24.88 -39.60
CA LEU A 100 5.66 -23.87 -40.67
C LEU A 100 4.67 -22.72 -40.47
N VAL A 101 3.40 -23.03 -40.14
CA VAL A 101 2.38 -22.02 -39.83
C VAL A 101 2.80 -21.18 -38.61
N ARG A 102 3.27 -21.84 -37.55
CA ARG A 102 3.76 -21.18 -36.33
C ARG A 102 4.94 -20.26 -36.62
N LYS A 103 5.92 -20.72 -37.42
CA LYS A 103 7.05 -19.91 -37.88
C LYS A 103 6.59 -18.64 -38.58
N LYS A 104 5.59 -18.72 -39.46
CA LYS A 104 5.03 -17.53 -40.14
C LYS A 104 4.30 -16.60 -39.18
N LYS A 105 3.57 -17.13 -38.18
CA LYS A 105 2.94 -16.31 -37.13
C LYS A 105 3.98 -15.56 -36.29
N ILE A 106 5.06 -16.22 -35.87
CA ILE A 106 6.16 -15.56 -35.13
C ILE A 106 6.74 -14.40 -35.95
N LEU A 107 6.94 -14.59 -37.26
CA LEU A 107 7.40 -13.51 -38.13
C LEU A 107 6.38 -12.36 -38.23
N ARG A 108 5.07 -12.64 -38.23
CA ARG A 108 4.04 -11.60 -38.19
C ARG A 108 4.02 -10.85 -36.86
N ASP A 109 4.14 -11.57 -35.74
CA ASP A 109 4.21 -11.00 -34.39
C ASP A 109 5.45 -10.11 -34.22
N LEU A 110 6.59 -10.52 -34.81
CA LEU A 110 7.80 -9.69 -34.84
C LEU A 110 7.62 -8.42 -35.66
N ILE A 111 6.93 -8.48 -36.80
CA ILE A 111 6.63 -7.30 -37.62
C ILE A 111 5.69 -6.36 -36.84
N GLU A 112 4.64 -6.89 -36.21
CA GLU A 112 3.72 -6.12 -35.37
C GLU A 112 4.46 -5.46 -34.19
N ALA A 113 5.31 -6.22 -33.48
CA ALA A 113 6.14 -5.68 -32.41
C ALA A 113 7.11 -4.62 -32.91
N SER A 114 7.71 -4.78 -34.09
CA SER A 114 8.55 -3.73 -34.69
C SER A 114 7.76 -2.47 -35.01
N GLY A 115 6.48 -2.60 -35.39
CA GLY A 115 5.58 -1.48 -35.60
C GLY A 115 5.29 -0.74 -34.31
N VAL A 116 4.93 -1.49 -33.25
CA VAL A 116 4.71 -0.94 -31.90
C VAL A 116 5.98 -0.27 -31.35
N ILE A 117 7.14 -0.92 -31.47
CA ILE A 117 8.42 -0.36 -31.02
C ILE A 117 8.80 0.88 -31.86
N GLY A 118 8.54 0.84 -33.16
CA GLY A 118 8.70 2.00 -34.05
C GLY A 118 7.83 3.17 -33.62
N GLU A 119 6.54 2.93 -33.33
CA GLU A 119 5.62 3.94 -32.79
C GLU A 119 6.09 4.46 -31.42
N LEU A 120 6.57 3.57 -30.53
CA LEU A 120 7.16 3.96 -29.24
C LEU A 120 8.38 4.86 -29.44
N ALA A 121 9.24 4.57 -30.41
CA ALA A 121 10.44 5.37 -30.71
C ALA A 121 10.11 6.79 -31.20
N PHE A 122 8.92 7.02 -31.76
CA PHE A 122 8.43 8.36 -32.11
C PHE A 122 7.84 9.13 -30.91
N LYS A 123 7.64 8.48 -29.76
CA LYS A 123 7.16 9.13 -28.53
C LYS A 123 8.32 9.73 -27.75
N GLU A 124 8.87 10.83 -28.24
CA GLU A 124 9.99 11.57 -27.60
C GLU A 124 9.68 12.10 -26.18
N LYS A 125 8.42 12.02 -25.71
CA LYS A 125 7.95 12.51 -24.40
C LYS A 125 7.97 11.46 -23.27
N GLU A 126 8.22 10.18 -23.57
CA GLU A 126 8.30 9.10 -22.56
C GLU A 126 9.74 8.91 -22.05
N ASP A 127 9.89 8.40 -20.82
CA ASP A 127 11.21 8.09 -20.24
C ASP A 127 11.89 6.98 -21.06
N ILE A 128 13.14 7.21 -21.47
CA ILE A 128 13.93 6.26 -22.27
C ILE A 128 14.02 4.90 -21.58
N GLU A 129 14.14 4.85 -20.25
CA GLU A 129 14.20 3.59 -19.52
C GLU A 129 12.87 2.82 -19.56
N GLN A 130 11.74 3.52 -19.49
CA GLN A 130 10.40 2.93 -19.60
C GLN A 130 10.10 2.46 -21.03
N LEU A 131 10.58 3.21 -22.02
CA LEU A 131 10.46 2.87 -23.44
C LEU A 131 11.27 1.61 -23.75
N LEU A 132 12.50 1.52 -23.22
CA LEU A 132 13.35 0.33 -23.33
C LEU A 132 12.72 -0.88 -22.64
N ASP A 133 12.21 -0.76 -21.40
CA ASP A 133 11.51 -1.88 -20.72
C ASP A 133 10.26 -2.31 -21.48
N SER A 134 9.48 -1.37 -22.02
CA SER A 134 8.29 -1.70 -22.82
C SER A 134 8.65 -2.41 -24.13
N ALA A 135 9.75 -1.99 -24.78
CA ALA A 135 10.27 -2.65 -25.97
C ALA A 135 10.78 -4.07 -25.66
N GLU A 136 11.56 -4.21 -24.58
CA GLU A 136 12.04 -5.51 -24.09
C GLU A 136 10.87 -6.45 -23.75
N GLN A 137 9.87 -5.98 -22.99
CA GLN A 137 8.68 -6.76 -22.67
C GLN A 137 7.90 -7.19 -23.93
N THR A 138 7.80 -6.30 -24.92
CA THR A 138 7.10 -6.60 -26.17
C THR A 138 7.79 -7.72 -26.94
N ILE A 139 9.13 -7.67 -27.06
CA ILE A 139 9.93 -8.74 -27.68
C ILE A 139 9.90 -10.02 -26.84
N PHE A 140 10.02 -9.90 -25.52
CA PHE A 140 10.04 -11.03 -24.61
C PHE A 140 8.72 -11.80 -24.60
N ARG A 141 7.57 -11.12 -24.73
CA ARG A 141 6.26 -11.77 -24.86
C ARG A 141 6.15 -12.66 -26.11
N ILE A 142 6.89 -12.34 -27.18
CA ILE A 142 6.95 -13.18 -28.38
C ILE A 142 7.76 -14.45 -28.11
N SER A 143 8.84 -14.37 -27.33
CA SER A 143 9.62 -15.56 -26.95
C SER A 143 8.93 -16.42 -25.89
N GLN A 144 8.18 -15.81 -24.96
CA GLN A 144 7.47 -16.51 -23.87
C GLN A 144 6.06 -16.99 -24.20
N ARG A 145 5.49 -16.69 -25.38
CA ARG A 145 4.14 -17.14 -25.77
C ARG A 145 3.96 -18.67 -25.83
N SER A 146 5.03 -19.46 -25.58
CA SER A 146 4.97 -20.91 -25.31
C SER A 146 4.50 -21.26 -23.88
N MET A 147 4.32 -20.31 -22.97
CA MET A 147 3.86 -20.55 -21.59
C MET A 147 2.71 -19.59 -21.27
N ARG A 148 1.45 -20.04 -21.43
CA ARG A 148 0.27 -19.25 -21.05
C ARG A 148 -0.17 -19.49 -19.61
N GLN A 149 -0.43 -18.38 -18.91
CA GLN A 149 -1.28 -18.33 -17.72
C GLN A 149 -2.76 -18.50 -18.13
N ASN A 150 -3.24 -19.74 -18.05
CA ASN A 150 -4.68 -20.05 -18.03
C ASN A 150 -5.10 -20.31 -16.57
N PHE A 151 -6.41 -20.25 -16.28
CA PHE A 151 -6.92 -20.85 -15.04
C PHE A 151 -6.66 -22.36 -15.08
N THR A 152 -5.68 -22.83 -14.33
CA THR A 152 -5.36 -24.25 -14.23
C THR A 152 -6.41 -24.93 -13.36
N LYS A 153 -7.10 -25.94 -13.90
CA LYS A 153 -7.94 -26.82 -13.07
C LYS A 153 -7.06 -27.45 -11.99
N VAL A 154 -7.52 -27.42 -10.74
CA VAL A 154 -6.76 -27.92 -9.59
C VAL A 154 -6.29 -29.36 -9.79
N THR A 155 -7.04 -30.19 -10.52
CA THR A 155 -6.67 -31.57 -10.84
C THR A 155 -5.29 -31.70 -11.49
N ARG A 156 -4.95 -30.85 -12.45
CA ARG A 156 -3.62 -30.86 -13.10
C ARG A 156 -2.51 -30.45 -12.13
N ALA A 157 -2.77 -29.46 -11.28
CA ALA A 157 -1.83 -29.06 -10.24
C ALA A 157 -1.67 -30.12 -9.14
N LEU A 158 -2.69 -30.94 -8.89
CA LEU A 158 -2.64 -32.06 -7.93
C LEU A 158 -1.78 -33.22 -8.46
N GLU A 159 -1.80 -33.50 -9.76
CA GLU A 159 -0.92 -34.50 -10.40
C GLU A 159 0.55 -34.10 -10.26
N GLU A 160 0.89 -32.85 -10.58
CA GLU A 160 2.24 -32.29 -10.38
C GLU A 160 2.64 -32.28 -8.89
N ALA A 161 1.71 -31.95 -7.98
CA ALA A 161 1.95 -31.99 -6.55
C ALA A 161 2.19 -33.42 -6.03
N TRP A 162 1.49 -34.41 -6.59
CA TRP A 162 1.64 -35.81 -6.25
C TRP A 162 2.99 -36.36 -6.70
N GLU A 163 3.42 -36.07 -7.94
CA GLU A 163 4.76 -36.44 -8.40
C GLU A 163 5.86 -35.85 -7.53
N ARG A 164 5.70 -34.58 -7.10
CA ARG A 164 6.65 -33.95 -6.19
C ARG A 164 6.69 -34.63 -4.82
N LEU A 165 5.54 -35.00 -4.27
CA LEU A 165 5.44 -35.74 -2.99
C LEU A 165 6.04 -37.14 -3.10
N ASP A 166 5.83 -37.84 -4.21
CA ASP A 166 6.37 -39.18 -4.46
C ASP A 166 7.91 -39.16 -4.55
N ARG A 167 8.50 -38.12 -5.17
CA ARG A 167 9.96 -37.92 -5.15
C ARG A 167 10.50 -37.69 -3.75
N LEU A 168 9.83 -36.88 -2.94
CA LEU A 168 10.21 -36.65 -1.54
C LEU A 168 10.08 -37.92 -0.67
N HIS A 169 9.10 -38.77 -0.96
CA HIS A 169 8.88 -40.01 -0.19
C HIS A 169 9.89 -41.12 -0.54
N LYS A 170 10.38 -41.16 -1.79
CA LYS A 170 11.31 -42.19 -2.27
C LYS A 170 12.75 -42.06 -1.73
N GLY A 171 13.03 -41.08 -0.87
CA GLY A 171 14.27 -41.01 -0.10
C GLY A 171 15.46 -40.41 -0.85
N ASP A 172 15.25 -39.83 -2.03
CA ASP A 172 16.22 -38.89 -2.58
C ASP A 172 16.20 -37.69 -1.63
N ASN A 173 17.32 -37.38 -0.97
CA ASN A 173 17.49 -36.31 0.02
C ASN A 173 17.39 -34.90 -0.62
N ILE A 174 16.45 -34.72 -1.56
CA ILE A 174 16.22 -33.55 -2.39
C ILE A 174 15.23 -32.67 -1.63
N LEU A 175 15.77 -31.64 -0.98
CA LEU A 175 14.94 -30.56 -0.42
C LEU A 175 14.04 -29.97 -1.53
N ALA A 176 12.84 -29.53 -1.13
CA ALA A 176 11.87 -28.98 -2.06
C ALA A 176 12.31 -27.63 -2.66
N GLY A 177 13.12 -26.87 -1.92
CA GLY A 177 13.76 -25.63 -2.35
C GLY A 177 15.28 -25.75 -2.49
N VAL A 178 15.94 -24.65 -2.84
CA VAL A 178 17.40 -24.57 -2.95
C VAL A 178 18.04 -24.78 -1.57
N PRO A 179 18.93 -25.79 -1.40
CA PRO A 179 19.57 -26.08 -0.12
C PRO A 179 20.45 -24.93 0.37
N THR A 180 20.31 -24.55 1.64
CA THR A 180 21.16 -23.51 2.25
C THR A 180 22.54 -24.03 2.62
N GLY A 181 22.69 -25.35 2.79
CA GLY A 181 23.93 -25.99 3.23
C GLY A 181 24.08 -26.07 4.75
N PHE A 182 23.03 -25.71 5.49
CA PHE A 182 22.97 -25.81 6.94
C PHE A 182 21.76 -26.68 7.32
N THR A 183 22.01 -27.93 7.69
CA THR A 183 20.97 -28.96 7.92
C THR A 183 19.81 -28.46 8.78
N HIS A 184 20.10 -27.90 9.96
CA HIS A 184 19.06 -27.38 10.85
C HIS A 184 18.27 -26.18 10.30
N LEU A 185 18.87 -25.40 9.40
CA LEU A 185 18.17 -24.30 8.73
C LEU A 185 17.30 -24.84 7.59
N ASP A 186 17.80 -25.82 6.85
CA ASP A 186 17.05 -26.52 5.82
C ASP A 186 15.89 -27.34 6.41
N ASP A 187 16.01 -27.87 7.64
CA ASP A 187 14.91 -28.52 8.36
C ASP A 187 13.76 -27.54 8.68
N LEU A 188 14.07 -26.27 8.92
CA LEU A 188 13.07 -25.24 9.18
C LEU A 188 12.47 -24.66 7.90
N LEU A 189 13.28 -24.51 6.85
CA LEU A 189 12.88 -23.83 5.61
C LEU A 189 12.41 -24.78 4.51
N ALA A 190 12.78 -26.07 4.57
CA ALA A 190 12.74 -27.03 3.48
C ALA A 190 13.52 -26.56 2.22
N GLY A 191 14.58 -25.79 2.43
CA GLY A 191 15.32 -25.06 1.40
C GLY A 191 14.67 -23.72 1.02
N LEU A 192 15.30 -22.97 0.11
CA LEU A 192 14.77 -21.70 -0.40
C LEU A 192 13.84 -21.95 -1.58
N HIS A 193 12.54 -21.74 -1.37
CA HIS A 193 11.52 -22.07 -2.36
C HIS A 193 11.49 -21.09 -3.55
N SER A 194 11.24 -21.63 -4.74
CA SER A 194 10.97 -20.84 -5.94
C SER A 194 9.84 -19.84 -5.75
N SER A 195 9.96 -18.68 -6.39
CA SER A 195 9.01 -17.57 -6.30
C SER A 195 8.94 -16.85 -4.95
N ASP A 196 9.70 -17.26 -3.93
CA ASP A 196 9.74 -16.60 -2.62
C ASP A 196 10.77 -15.45 -2.58
N LEU A 197 10.41 -14.39 -1.84
CA LEU A 197 11.30 -13.32 -1.42
C LEU A 197 11.71 -13.60 0.04
N ILE A 198 12.99 -13.90 0.22
CA ILE A 198 13.61 -14.17 1.51
C ILE A 198 14.40 -12.93 1.93
N VAL A 199 14.10 -12.37 3.10
CA VAL A 199 14.82 -11.22 3.65
C VAL A 199 15.73 -11.67 4.80
N LEU A 200 17.03 -11.50 4.64
CA LEU A 200 18.02 -11.75 5.70
C LEU A 200 18.51 -10.42 6.26
N ALA A 201 18.19 -10.15 7.53
CA ALA A 201 18.45 -8.86 8.15
C ALA A 201 19.36 -8.94 9.39
N ALA A 202 20.33 -8.03 9.48
CA ALA A 202 21.23 -7.97 10.63
C ALA A 202 21.76 -6.56 10.87
N ARG A 203 22.33 -6.32 12.06
CA ARG A 203 23.18 -5.15 12.29
C ARG A 203 24.49 -5.28 11.49
N PRO A 204 25.18 -4.18 11.18
CA PRO A 204 26.50 -4.21 10.55
C PRO A 204 27.46 -5.14 11.31
N SER A 205 28.33 -5.82 10.57
CA SER A 205 29.37 -6.71 11.11
C SER A 205 28.89 -7.98 11.85
N LEU A 206 27.60 -8.34 11.77
CA LEU A 206 27.10 -9.59 12.36
C LEU A 206 27.25 -10.83 11.46
N GLY A 207 27.59 -10.65 10.18
CA GLY A 207 27.80 -11.76 9.22
C GLY A 207 26.71 -11.91 8.14
N LYS A 208 25.90 -10.88 7.89
CA LYS A 208 24.86 -10.82 6.83
C LYS A 208 25.37 -11.37 5.48
N THR A 209 26.39 -10.72 4.93
CA THR A 209 27.00 -11.06 3.64
C THR A 209 27.70 -12.43 3.69
N SER A 210 28.38 -12.75 4.79
CA SER A 210 29.03 -14.05 4.96
C SER A 210 28.05 -15.21 4.83
N LEU A 211 26.91 -15.14 5.52
CA LEU A 211 25.89 -16.20 5.45
C LEU A 211 25.30 -16.31 4.04
N ALA A 212 25.06 -15.18 3.37
CA ALA A 212 24.56 -15.18 2.00
C ALA A 212 25.54 -15.83 1.01
N LEU A 213 26.85 -15.54 1.15
CA LEU A 213 27.89 -16.13 0.31
C LEU A 213 28.12 -17.61 0.62
N ASP A 214 27.99 -18.05 1.87
CA ASP A 214 28.05 -19.48 2.21
C ASP A 214 26.89 -20.26 1.57
N ILE A 215 25.68 -19.69 1.57
CA ILE A 215 24.52 -20.26 0.87
C ILE A 215 24.78 -20.31 -0.64
N ALA A 216 25.29 -19.21 -1.23
CA ALA A 216 25.62 -19.14 -2.65
C ALA A 216 26.64 -20.21 -3.05
N ARG A 217 27.71 -20.33 -2.26
CA ARG A 217 28.78 -21.31 -2.46
C ARG A 217 28.24 -22.73 -2.35
N ASN A 218 27.43 -23.04 -1.32
CA ASN A 218 26.86 -24.38 -1.19
C ASN A 218 25.95 -24.74 -2.37
N ALA A 219 25.04 -23.84 -2.75
CA ALA A 219 24.13 -24.06 -3.87
C ALA A 219 24.90 -24.30 -5.19
N ALA A 220 25.95 -23.53 -5.46
CA ALA A 220 26.70 -23.62 -6.71
C ALA A 220 27.77 -24.73 -6.72
N VAL A 221 28.54 -24.90 -5.65
CA VAL A 221 29.65 -25.88 -5.59
C VAL A 221 29.12 -27.29 -5.33
N THR A 222 28.23 -27.46 -4.35
CA THR A 222 27.73 -28.78 -3.93
C THR A 222 26.60 -29.27 -4.84
N HIS A 223 25.69 -28.38 -5.22
CA HIS A 223 24.47 -28.76 -5.95
C HIS A 223 24.44 -28.30 -7.41
N ASN A 224 25.50 -27.63 -7.89
CA ASN A 224 25.60 -27.12 -9.26
C ASN A 224 24.40 -26.25 -9.70
N ILE A 225 23.83 -25.49 -8.76
CA ILE A 225 22.70 -24.59 -9.01
C ILE A 225 23.26 -23.22 -9.41
N PRO A 226 22.88 -22.65 -10.57
CA PRO A 226 23.33 -21.32 -10.98
C PRO A 226 22.85 -20.21 -10.03
N VAL A 227 23.78 -19.39 -9.53
CA VAL A 227 23.52 -18.32 -8.57
C VAL A 227 23.94 -16.96 -9.15
N GLY A 228 23.03 -15.99 -9.17
CA GLY A 228 23.32 -14.59 -9.48
C GLY A 228 23.48 -13.77 -8.20
N VAL A 229 24.59 -13.05 -8.06
CA VAL A 229 24.92 -12.22 -6.90
C VAL A 229 25.06 -10.75 -7.34
N PHE A 230 24.14 -9.90 -6.90
CA PHE A 230 24.24 -8.46 -7.04
C PHE A 230 24.88 -7.87 -5.77
N SER A 231 26.15 -7.49 -5.88
CA SER A 231 26.98 -6.98 -4.79
C SER A 231 27.11 -5.46 -4.85
N LEU A 232 26.21 -4.76 -4.16
CA LEU A 232 26.12 -3.30 -4.17
C LEU A 232 27.06 -2.62 -3.17
N GLU A 233 27.53 -3.35 -2.15
CA GLU A 233 28.43 -2.84 -1.11
C GLU A 233 29.91 -3.21 -1.36
N MET A 234 30.16 -4.38 -1.97
CA MET A 234 31.49 -4.96 -2.13
C MET A 234 31.88 -5.14 -3.58
N SER A 235 33.17 -5.02 -3.89
CA SER A 235 33.66 -5.34 -5.24
C SER A 235 33.69 -6.85 -5.48
N THR A 236 33.66 -7.25 -6.75
CA THR A 236 33.77 -8.64 -7.18
C THR A 236 35.00 -9.32 -6.57
N GLN A 237 36.14 -8.63 -6.53
CA GLN A 237 37.37 -9.15 -5.92
C GLN A 237 37.19 -9.48 -4.43
N GLN A 238 36.51 -8.62 -3.66
CA GLN A 238 36.27 -8.87 -2.24
C GLN A 238 35.29 -10.03 -2.00
N VAL A 239 34.31 -10.20 -2.90
CA VAL A 239 33.38 -11.34 -2.88
C VAL A 239 34.14 -12.64 -3.16
N VAL A 240 34.97 -12.65 -4.20
CA VAL A 240 35.79 -13.81 -4.59
C VAL A 240 36.78 -14.18 -3.48
N ASP A 241 37.48 -13.23 -2.87
CA ASP A 241 38.40 -13.49 -1.75
C ASP A 241 37.70 -14.20 -0.60
N ARG A 242 36.44 -13.82 -0.30
CA ARG A 242 35.64 -14.48 0.75
C ARG A 242 35.20 -15.88 0.37
N LEU A 243 34.70 -16.07 -0.86
CA LEU A 243 34.34 -17.39 -1.37
C LEU A 243 35.54 -18.34 -1.33
N LEU A 244 36.70 -17.86 -1.76
CA LEU A 244 37.94 -18.63 -1.79
C LEU A 244 38.44 -18.94 -0.38
N ALA A 245 38.46 -17.97 0.54
CA ALA A 245 38.86 -18.20 1.93
C ALA A 245 37.91 -19.20 2.63
N ALA A 246 36.62 -19.10 2.35
CA ALA A 246 35.61 -19.99 2.91
C ALA A 246 35.75 -21.41 2.34
N GLU A 247 35.93 -21.59 1.03
CA GLU A 247 36.09 -22.91 0.35
C GLU A 247 37.43 -23.57 0.67
N ALA A 248 38.54 -22.81 0.62
CA ALA A 248 39.87 -23.33 0.95
C ALA A 248 40.07 -23.50 2.47
N HIS A 249 39.13 -22.98 3.28
CA HIS A 249 39.20 -22.97 4.74
C HIS A 249 40.52 -22.34 5.26
N VAL A 250 40.91 -21.21 4.66
CA VAL A 250 42.10 -20.43 5.01
C VAL A 250 41.72 -19.08 5.59
N ASN A 251 42.64 -18.49 6.37
CA ASN A 251 42.42 -17.16 6.93
C ASN A 251 42.38 -16.09 5.83
N LEU A 252 41.30 -15.32 5.77
CA LEU A 252 41.05 -14.29 4.76
C LEU A 252 42.10 -13.17 4.79
N TRP A 253 42.59 -12.79 5.96
CA TRP A 253 43.64 -11.77 6.08
C TRP A 253 44.99 -12.26 5.53
N ARG A 254 45.33 -13.53 5.76
CA ARG A 254 46.53 -14.15 5.18
C ARG A 254 46.43 -14.21 3.66
N LEU A 255 45.26 -14.57 3.12
CA LEU A 255 44.97 -14.56 1.69
C LEU A 255 45.18 -13.17 1.08
N ARG A 256 44.59 -12.14 1.69
CA ARG A 256 44.71 -10.74 1.22
C ARG A 256 46.11 -10.14 1.34
N THR A 257 46.89 -10.56 2.33
CA THR A 257 48.25 -10.04 2.57
C THR A 257 49.34 -10.85 1.88
N GLY A 258 49.00 -11.98 1.24
CA GLY A 258 49.96 -12.91 0.65
C GLY A 258 50.85 -13.62 1.68
N LYS A 259 50.58 -13.48 2.98
CA LYS A 259 51.32 -14.13 4.08
C LYS A 259 50.78 -15.53 4.36
N LEU A 260 50.70 -16.34 3.31
CA LEU A 260 50.28 -17.73 3.38
C LEU A 260 51.39 -18.55 4.08
N SER A 261 51.00 -19.55 4.86
CA SER A 261 51.98 -20.38 5.55
C SER A 261 52.76 -21.21 4.52
N THR A 262 54.07 -21.01 4.42
CA THR A 262 54.96 -21.87 3.60
C THR A 262 55.22 -23.24 4.25
N GLN A 263 54.87 -23.40 5.53
CA GLN A 263 54.93 -24.69 6.24
C GLN A 263 53.58 -25.41 6.28
N GLY A 264 52.49 -24.76 5.86
CA GLY A 264 51.14 -25.33 5.83
C GLY A 264 50.70 -25.61 4.40
N ASP A 265 49.70 -26.48 4.26
CA ASP A 265 49.10 -26.86 2.97
C ASP A 265 48.16 -25.78 2.38
N ASP A 266 48.33 -24.52 2.80
CA ASP A 266 47.42 -23.41 2.46
C ASP A 266 47.37 -23.19 0.94
N PHE A 267 48.52 -23.27 0.25
CA PHE A 267 48.58 -23.11 -1.20
C PHE A 267 47.85 -24.23 -1.97
N LEU A 268 47.95 -25.48 -1.50
CA LEU A 268 47.27 -26.61 -2.12
C LEU A 268 45.76 -26.47 -1.96
N ARG A 269 45.31 -26.17 -0.74
CA ARG A 269 43.88 -25.94 -0.43
C ARG A 269 43.29 -24.79 -1.22
N ILE A 270 44.04 -23.70 -1.40
CA ILE A 270 43.64 -22.57 -2.26
C ILE A 270 43.54 -23.00 -3.72
N ARG A 271 44.52 -23.76 -4.22
CA ARG A 271 44.49 -24.26 -5.61
C ARG A 271 43.29 -25.17 -5.85
N ASP A 272 43.01 -26.08 -4.94
CA ASP A 272 41.90 -27.03 -5.05
C ASP A 272 40.54 -26.30 -4.95
N ALA A 273 40.44 -25.28 -4.06
CA ALA A 273 39.28 -24.40 -3.99
C ALA A 273 39.07 -23.56 -5.25
N LEU A 274 40.15 -23.04 -5.85
CA LEU A 274 40.09 -22.34 -7.15
C LEU A 274 39.55 -23.28 -8.24
N GLU A 275 40.00 -24.53 -8.27
CA GLU A 275 39.50 -25.50 -9.25
C GLU A 275 38.00 -25.75 -9.08
N ARG A 276 37.52 -25.95 -7.84
CA ARG A 276 36.08 -26.12 -7.56
C ARG A 276 35.27 -24.88 -7.93
N LEU A 277 35.70 -23.70 -7.46
CA LEU A 277 35.01 -22.43 -7.73
C LEU A 277 35.01 -22.08 -9.22
N SER A 278 36.05 -22.45 -9.98
CA SER A 278 36.09 -22.21 -11.43
C SER A 278 35.02 -22.98 -12.21
N LYS A 279 34.56 -24.11 -11.66
CA LYS A 279 33.50 -24.94 -12.24
C LYS A 279 32.10 -24.57 -11.73
N ALA A 280 32.02 -23.82 -10.63
CA ALA A 280 30.76 -23.47 -9.98
C ALA A 280 30.03 -22.34 -10.74
N PRO A 281 28.71 -22.46 -11.00
CA PRO A 281 27.96 -21.46 -11.76
C PRO A 281 27.56 -20.24 -10.90
N ILE A 282 28.56 -19.48 -10.42
CA ILE A 282 28.36 -18.24 -9.65
C ILE A 282 28.64 -17.03 -10.54
N PHE A 283 27.65 -16.15 -10.68
CA PHE A 283 27.72 -14.94 -11.49
C PHE A 283 27.62 -13.71 -10.58
N ILE A 284 28.58 -12.79 -10.66
CA ILE A 284 28.66 -11.62 -9.77
C ILE A 284 28.54 -10.34 -10.61
N ASP A 285 27.73 -9.41 -10.13
CA ASP A 285 27.65 -8.04 -10.63
C ASP A 285 27.90 -7.06 -9.48
N ASP A 286 28.86 -6.15 -9.63
CA ASP A 286 29.28 -5.17 -8.61
C ASP A 286 29.07 -3.70 -9.05
N ALA A 287 28.15 -3.47 -9.99
CA ALA A 287 27.85 -2.13 -10.46
C ALA A 287 27.26 -1.24 -9.34
N VAL A 288 27.81 -0.03 -9.20
CA VAL A 288 27.56 0.91 -8.07
C VAL A 288 26.15 1.51 -8.08
N SER A 289 25.48 1.55 -9.22
CA SER A 289 24.17 2.23 -9.40
C SER A 289 23.13 1.33 -10.07
N ASN A 290 22.90 0.14 -9.52
CA ASN A 290 21.88 -0.75 -10.03
C ASN A 290 20.47 -0.32 -9.62
N THR A 291 19.65 0.04 -10.61
CA THR A 291 18.20 0.17 -10.39
C THR A 291 17.58 -1.23 -10.32
N ALA A 292 16.39 -1.34 -9.70
CA ALA A 292 15.67 -2.61 -9.67
C ALA A 292 15.33 -3.13 -11.08
N LEU A 293 15.20 -2.24 -12.07
CA LEU A 293 14.94 -2.59 -13.46
C LEU A 293 16.16 -3.24 -14.13
N GLN A 294 17.34 -2.65 -13.97
CA GLN A 294 18.59 -3.21 -14.52
C GLN A 294 18.88 -4.61 -13.98
N MET A 295 18.71 -4.82 -12.66
CA MET A 295 18.88 -6.14 -12.08
C MET A 295 17.88 -7.16 -12.62
N ARG A 296 16.64 -6.76 -12.90
CA ARG A 296 15.66 -7.64 -13.55
C ARG A 296 16.11 -8.01 -14.96
N ALA A 297 16.59 -7.06 -15.76
CA ALA A 297 17.09 -7.32 -17.11
C ALA A 297 18.29 -8.29 -17.09
N MET A 298 19.24 -8.08 -16.18
CA MET A 298 20.39 -8.98 -15.99
C MET A 298 19.99 -10.37 -15.52
N ALA A 299 19.09 -10.48 -14.53
CA ALA A 299 18.59 -11.75 -14.04
C ALA A 299 17.81 -12.51 -15.12
N ARG A 300 17.01 -11.82 -15.95
CA ARG A 300 16.33 -12.41 -17.12
C ARG A 300 17.31 -12.97 -18.14
N ARG A 301 18.36 -12.21 -18.45
CA ARG A 301 19.43 -12.65 -19.36
C ARG A 301 20.13 -13.89 -18.82
N LEU A 302 20.49 -13.88 -17.54
CA LEU A 302 21.15 -15.00 -16.88
C LEU A 302 20.24 -16.24 -16.81
N GLN A 303 18.94 -16.07 -16.58
CA GLN A 303 17.95 -17.15 -16.66
C GLN A 303 17.91 -17.79 -18.04
N ALA A 304 17.91 -16.98 -19.11
CA ALA A 304 17.83 -17.46 -20.49
C ALA A 304 19.12 -18.17 -20.95
N GLU A 305 20.29 -17.69 -20.53
CA GLU A 305 21.58 -18.24 -20.95
C GLU A 305 22.00 -19.47 -20.13
N HIS A 306 21.74 -19.47 -18.81
CA HIS A 306 22.33 -20.44 -17.88
C HIS A 306 21.34 -21.18 -16.97
N GLY A 307 20.05 -20.82 -16.95
CA GLY A 307 19.05 -21.47 -16.08
C GLY A 307 19.23 -21.12 -14.60
N LEU A 308 18.95 -19.86 -14.25
CA LEU A 308 19.13 -19.32 -12.90
C LEU A 308 18.30 -20.06 -11.84
N GLY A 309 18.91 -20.33 -10.69
CA GLY A 309 18.28 -21.06 -9.58
C GLY A 309 18.23 -20.30 -8.25
N LEU A 310 19.06 -19.28 -8.05
CA LEU A 310 19.01 -18.39 -6.88
C LEU A 310 19.52 -16.99 -7.24
N VAL A 311 18.86 -15.96 -6.71
CA VAL A 311 19.32 -14.57 -6.80
C VAL A 311 19.63 -14.04 -5.40
N ILE A 312 20.78 -13.41 -5.23
CA ILE A 312 21.20 -12.75 -3.99
C ILE A 312 21.40 -11.26 -4.27
N VAL A 313 20.86 -10.40 -3.39
CA VAL A 313 21.01 -8.93 -3.47
C VAL A 313 21.60 -8.39 -2.16
N ASP A 314 22.83 -7.89 -2.20
CA ASP A 314 23.55 -7.32 -1.05
C ASP A 314 23.83 -5.81 -1.25
N TYR A 315 23.07 -4.87 -0.68
CA TYR A 315 21.85 -5.01 0.13
C TYR A 315 20.82 -3.95 -0.25
N LEU A 316 19.56 -4.21 0.12
CA LEU A 316 18.37 -3.49 -0.35
C LEU A 316 18.46 -1.95 -0.28
N GLN A 317 19.06 -1.41 0.78
CA GLN A 317 19.06 0.04 1.03
C GLN A 317 20.05 0.85 0.18
N ILE A 318 20.93 0.20 -0.60
CA ILE A 318 21.84 0.90 -1.55
C ILE A 318 21.21 1.05 -2.94
N MET A 319 20.16 0.27 -3.25
CA MET A 319 19.50 0.33 -4.55
C MET A 319 18.88 1.70 -4.82
N GLN A 320 19.15 2.27 -6.00
CA GLN A 320 18.51 3.51 -6.42
C GLN A 320 17.11 3.21 -6.96
N PRO A 321 16.06 3.91 -6.49
CA PRO A 321 14.73 3.82 -7.09
C PRO A 321 14.78 4.36 -8.53
N GLY A 322 13.97 3.81 -9.44
CA GLY A 322 13.81 4.33 -10.81
C GLY A 322 13.10 5.70 -10.88
N THR A 323 12.57 6.19 -9.74
CA THR A 323 11.98 7.53 -9.63
C THR A 323 12.65 8.31 -8.50
N HIS A 324 12.92 9.61 -8.70
CA HIS A 324 13.46 10.52 -7.68
C HIS A 324 12.43 10.77 -6.56
N SER A 325 12.23 9.79 -5.68
CA SER A 325 11.50 9.94 -4.42
C SER A 325 12.49 10.14 -3.28
N ASP A 326 12.41 11.25 -2.54
CA ASP A 326 13.30 11.55 -1.40
C ASP A 326 13.10 10.63 -0.17
N ASN A 327 12.05 9.80 -0.19
CA ASN A 327 11.61 9.05 0.98
C ASN A 327 12.05 7.58 0.96
N MET A 328 13.09 7.27 1.75
CA MET A 328 13.69 5.94 1.92
C MET A 328 12.67 4.82 2.24
N VAL A 329 11.61 5.10 2.99
CA VAL A 329 10.56 4.10 3.32
C VAL A 329 9.80 3.65 2.06
N GLN A 330 9.49 4.61 1.19
CA GLN A 330 8.80 4.35 -0.07
C GLN A 330 9.72 3.63 -1.05
N GLN A 331 11.00 4.03 -1.12
CA GLN A 331 12.01 3.36 -1.94
C GLN A 331 12.15 1.88 -1.55
N ILE A 332 12.33 1.57 -0.28
CA ILE A 332 12.47 0.17 0.19
C ILE A 332 11.20 -0.64 -0.12
N THR A 333 10.02 -0.03 0.00
CA THR A 333 8.75 -0.70 -0.32
C THR A 333 8.64 -1.01 -1.82
N GLU A 334 9.00 -0.06 -2.68
CA GLU A 334 9.01 -0.25 -4.13
C GLU A 334 10.01 -1.33 -4.56
N ILE A 335 11.22 -1.29 -4.00
CA ILE A 335 12.27 -2.28 -4.21
C ILE A 335 11.78 -3.67 -3.80
N SER A 336 11.18 -3.81 -2.61
CA SER A 336 10.69 -5.09 -2.12
C SER A 336 9.61 -5.69 -3.03
N ARG A 337 8.71 -4.86 -3.58
CA ARG A 337 7.72 -5.33 -4.57
C ARG A 337 8.36 -5.74 -5.88
N SER A 338 9.32 -4.95 -6.37
CA SER A 338 10.03 -5.25 -7.62
C SER A 338 10.75 -6.60 -7.52
N LEU A 339 11.44 -6.86 -6.40
CA LEU A 339 12.13 -8.13 -6.15
C LEU A 339 11.16 -9.30 -5.96
N LYS A 340 10.00 -9.10 -5.30
CA LYS A 340 8.96 -10.14 -5.24
C LYS A 340 8.37 -10.42 -6.63
N GLY A 341 8.25 -9.40 -7.47
CA GLY A 341 7.88 -9.53 -8.87
C GLY A 341 8.90 -10.38 -9.64
N LEU A 342 10.19 -10.06 -9.50
CA LEU A 342 11.30 -10.81 -10.10
C LEU A 342 11.30 -12.28 -9.68
N ALA A 343 11.14 -12.57 -8.38
CA ALA A 343 11.10 -13.93 -7.87
C ALA A 343 10.01 -14.76 -8.55
N ARG A 344 8.80 -14.20 -8.67
CA ARG A 344 7.65 -14.86 -9.31
C ARG A 344 7.80 -14.98 -10.83
N GLU A 345 8.37 -13.97 -11.47
CA GLU A 345 8.54 -13.94 -12.91
C GLU A 345 9.53 -15.00 -13.39
N LEU A 346 10.67 -15.13 -12.70
CA LEU A 346 11.69 -16.12 -13.05
C LEU A 346 11.47 -17.48 -12.40
N ASN A 347 10.52 -17.59 -11.46
CA ASN A 347 10.29 -18.77 -10.65
C ASN A 347 11.54 -19.23 -9.86
N VAL A 348 12.28 -18.26 -9.31
CA VAL A 348 13.50 -18.48 -8.52
C VAL A 348 13.37 -17.84 -7.13
N PRO A 349 14.00 -18.41 -6.08
CA PRO A 349 14.15 -17.71 -4.80
C PRO A 349 15.01 -16.45 -4.95
N VAL A 350 14.59 -15.37 -4.29
CA VAL A 350 15.37 -14.12 -4.18
C VAL A 350 15.73 -13.90 -2.71
N LEU A 351 17.02 -13.98 -2.38
CA LEU A 351 17.57 -13.69 -1.06
C LEU A 351 18.06 -12.23 -1.02
N ALA A 352 17.28 -11.37 -0.39
CA ALA A 352 17.56 -9.95 -0.24
C ALA A 352 18.14 -9.65 1.15
N LEU A 353 19.31 -9.02 1.18
CA LEU A 353 19.95 -8.64 2.44
C LEU A 353 19.46 -7.27 2.89
N SER A 354 19.21 -7.11 4.20
CA SER A 354 18.73 -5.85 4.77
C SER A 354 19.49 -5.46 6.04
N GLN A 355 19.80 -4.18 6.18
CA GLN A 355 20.44 -3.68 7.39
C GLN A 355 19.40 -3.25 8.44
N LEU A 356 19.63 -3.62 9.71
CA LEU A 356 18.79 -3.21 10.85
C LEU A 356 19.20 -1.86 11.44
N SER A 357 18.22 -1.14 11.99
CA SER A 357 18.42 0.12 12.71
C SER A 357 19.19 -0.09 14.02
N ARG A 358 19.81 0.99 14.54
CA ARG A 358 20.55 0.96 15.83
C ARG A 358 19.65 0.72 17.05
N ALA A 359 18.33 0.87 16.90
CA ALA A 359 17.38 0.71 18.00
C ALA A 359 17.37 -0.69 18.62
N VAL A 360 17.81 -1.71 17.87
CA VAL A 360 17.93 -3.10 18.35
C VAL A 360 18.91 -3.21 19.53
N GLU A 361 19.97 -2.40 19.52
CA GLU A 361 21.05 -2.45 20.52
C GLU A 361 20.55 -2.03 21.91
N GLN A 362 19.60 -1.08 21.96
CA GLN A 362 19.01 -0.60 23.21
C GLN A 362 18.20 -1.67 23.96
N ARG A 363 17.83 -2.77 23.30
CA ARG A 363 17.01 -3.86 23.86
C ARG A 363 17.80 -5.15 24.07
N GLY A 364 19.13 -5.07 24.19
CA GLY A 364 19.99 -6.24 24.38
C GLY A 364 20.33 -6.98 23.08
N GLY A 365 20.05 -6.37 21.92
CA GLY A 365 20.58 -6.81 20.63
C GLY A 365 19.74 -7.85 19.87
N VAL A 366 18.73 -8.47 20.48
CA VAL A 366 17.89 -9.50 19.83
C VAL A 366 16.92 -8.85 18.83
N PRO A 367 17.05 -9.12 17.51
CA PRO A 367 16.17 -8.55 16.49
C PRO A 367 14.74 -9.10 16.53
N ARG A 368 13.79 -8.29 16.08
CA ARG A 368 12.37 -8.62 15.93
C ARG A 368 11.88 -8.12 14.57
N LEU A 369 10.73 -8.60 14.11
CA LEU A 369 10.06 -8.09 12.90
C LEU A 369 9.91 -6.56 12.94
N SER A 370 9.67 -6.01 14.14
CA SER A 370 9.59 -4.57 14.38
C SER A 370 10.89 -3.79 14.13
N ASP A 371 12.00 -4.45 13.82
CA ASP A 371 13.31 -3.83 13.60
C ASP A 371 13.73 -3.82 12.13
N LEU A 372 13.16 -4.75 11.33
CA LEU A 372 13.00 -4.57 9.89
C LEU A 372 11.99 -3.45 9.60
N ARG A 373 11.02 -3.30 10.50
CA ARG A 373 10.15 -2.13 10.57
C ARG A 373 10.96 -0.95 11.08
N ASP A 374 11.53 -0.19 10.16
CA ASP A 374 11.67 1.24 10.41
C ASP A 374 10.31 1.96 10.35
N SER A 375 9.18 1.23 10.26
CA SER A 375 7.82 1.75 10.28
C SER A 375 7.29 1.97 11.69
N GLY A 376 6.73 3.15 11.91
CA GLY A 376 6.13 3.48 13.20
C GLY A 376 4.73 2.96 13.39
N CYS A 377 4.26 3.14 14.63
CA CYS A 377 3.03 2.59 15.15
C CYS A 377 2.17 3.73 15.74
N LEU A 378 0.87 3.49 15.85
CA LEU A 378 -0.11 4.43 16.38
C LEU A 378 -0.55 3.97 17.78
N THR A 379 -0.97 4.90 18.65
CA THR A 379 -1.48 4.53 19.98
C THR A 379 -2.89 3.94 19.90
N GLY A 380 -3.26 3.16 20.91
CA GLY A 380 -4.54 2.44 20.95
C GLY A 380 -5.81 3.30 20.85
N ASP A 381 -5.75 4.58 21.23
CA ASP A 381 -6.86 5.55 21.13
C ASP A 381 -7.02 6.17 19.74
N THR A 382 -6.17 5.79 18.79
CA THR A 382 -6.28 6.27 17.40
C THR A 382 -7.57 5.77 16.75
N ILE A 383 -8.35 6.69 16.19
CA ILE A 383 -9.63 6.45 15.55
C ILE A 383 -9.45 6.20 14.06
N ILE A 384 -10.01 5.09 13.59
CA ILE A 384 -10.15 4.72 12.20
C ILE A 384 -11.65 4.64 11.90
N VAL A 385 -12.11 5.36 10.88
CA VAL A 385 -13.52 5.39 10.49
C VAL A 385 -13.77 4.36 9.40
N ASP A 386 -14.81 3.55 9.57
CA ASP A 386 -15.29 2.67 8.51
C ASP A 386 -15.88 3.52 7.36
N ALA A 387 -15.23 3.48 6.20
CA ALA A 387 -15.63 4.23 5.01
C ALA A 387 -17.02 3.86 4.48
N LYS A 388 -17.55 2.68 4.85
CA LYS A 388 -18.90 2.26 4.46
C LYS A 388 -19.98 2.78 5.41
N SER A 389 -19.81 2.54 6.71
CA SER A 389 -20.84 2.82 7.72
C SER A 389 -20.69 4.18 8.38
N GLY A 390 -19.50 4.78 8.36
CA GLY A 390 -19.18 5.99 9.13
C GLY A 390 -18.87 5.73 10.61
N VAL A 391 -18.89 4.47 11.06
CA VAL A 391 -18.63 4.12 12.46
C VAL A 391 -17.15 4.33 12.80
N PRO A 392 -16.82 5.10 13.85
CA PRO A 392 -15.46 5.20 14.35
C PRO A 392 -15.10 3.98 15.19
N HIS A 393 -13.90 3.42 14.96
CA HIS A 393 -13.31 2.36 15.77
C HIS A 393 -11.96 2.79 16.30
N THR A 394 -11.64 2.42 17.54
CA THR A 394 -10.26 2.57 18.01
C THR A 394 -9.38 1.48 17.39
N ILE A 395 -8.12 1.79 17.08
CA ILE A 395 -7.18 0.79 16.54
C ILE A 395 -6.97 -0.37 17.52
N ARG A 396 -7.10 -0.11 18.84
CA ARG A 396 -7.09 -1.13 19.88
C ARG A 396 -8.27 -2.09 19.77
N GLU A 397 -9.49 -1.57 19.62
CA GLU A 397 -10.69 -2.40 19.43
C GLU A 397 -10.55 -3.31 18.22
N LEU A 398 -10.03 -2.77 17.11
CA LEU A 398 -9.81 -3.52 15.88
C LEU A 398 -8.76 -4.63 16.07
N ALA A 399 -7.66 -4.34 16.75
CA ALA A 399 -6.63 -5.33 17.06
C ALA A 399 -7.13 -6.45 18.00
N GLY A 400 -8.08 -6.14 18.89
CA GLY A 400 -8.65 -7.08 19.86
C GLY A 400 -9.71 -8.02 19.30
N ARG A 401 -10.15 -7.87 18.04
CA ARG A 401 -11.18 -8.73 17.44
C ARG A 401 -10.63 -10.15 17.23
N SER A 402 -11.37 -11.15 17.74
CA SER A 402 -11.03 -12.58 17.60
C SER A 402 -10.91 -13.02 16.14
N ARG A 403 -11.65 -12.37 15.24
CA ARG A 403 -11.54 -12.53 13.78
C ARG A 403 -11.22 -11.16 13.18
N GLN A 404 -10.10 -11.10 12.45
CA GLN A 404 -9.68 -9.92 11.69
C GLN A 404 -10.63 -9.79 10.48
N CYS A 405 -11.78 -9.14 10.68
CA CYS A 405 -12.72 -8.85 9.61
C CYS A 405 -12.21 -7.64 8.80
N PRO A 406 -12.24 -7.70 7.47
CA PRO A 406 -11.80 -6.60 6.64
C PRO A 406 -12.66 -5.36 6.90
N LEU A 407 -12.02 -4.23 7.22
CA LEU A 407 -12.68 -2.93 7.42
C LEU A 407 -12.45 -2.06 6.18
N PHE A 408 -13.48 -1.37 5.70
CA PHE A 408 -13.29 -0.39 4.63
C PHE A 408 -12.73 0.89 5.23
N VAL A 409 -11.62 1.38 4.70
CA VAL A 409 -10.94 2.59 5.19
C VAL A 409 -10.68 3.53 4.02
N HIS A 410 -10.70 4.83 4.30
CA HIS A 410 -10.29 5.82 3.33
C HIS A 410 -8.76 5.83 3.24
N ALA A 411 -8.22 5.75 2.03
CA ALA A 411 -6.80 5.86 1.75
C ALA A 411 -6.54 6.59 0.44
N LYS A 412 -5.34 7.15 0.32
CA LYS A 412 -4.87 7.86 -0.87
C LYS A 412 -4.35 6.86 -1.90
N ASN A 413 -4.70 7.08 -3.17
CA ASN A 413 -4.05 6.41 -4.31
C ASN A 413 -2.79 7.17 -4.79
N THR A 414 -2.22 6.79 -5.93
CA THR A 414 -1.03 7.45 -6.49
C THR A 414 -1.30 8.91 -6.89
N ALA A 415 -2.50 9.22 -7.40
CA ALA A 415 -2.93 10.55 -7.86
C ALA A 415 -3.50 11.47 -6.75
N TYR A 416 -3.21 11.18 -5.47
CA TYR A 416 -3.71 11.96 -4.32
C TYR A 416 -5.25 11.98 -4.15
N ALA A 417 -5.97 11.09 -4.82
CA ALA A 417 -7.42 10.93 -4.63
C ALA A 417 -7.68 9.99 -3.44
N ILE A 418 -8.71 10.31 -2.65
CA ILE A 418 -9.11 9.51 -1.49
C ILE A 418 -10.21 8.54 -1.91
N GLN A 419 -9.93 7.25 -1.75
CA GLN A 419 -10.83 6.17 -2.14
C GLN A 419 -10.93 5.13 -1.02
N ASP A 420 -11.88 4.20 -1.16
CA ASP A 420 -12.10 3.15 -0.16
C ASP A 420 -11.20 1.95 -0.46
N TYR A 421 -10.44 1.54 0.53
CA TYR A 421 -9.60 0.37 0.49
C TYR A 421 -9.95 -0.57 1.63
N THR A 422 -9.49 -1.81 1.52
CA THR A 422 -9.74 -2.81 2.55
C THR A 422 -8.54 -2.92 3.48
N MET A 423 -8.76 -2.62 4.76
CA MET A 423 -7.81 -2.92 5.83
C MET A 423 -7.98 -4.38 6.24
N THR A 424 -6.95 -5.19 6.03
CA THR A 424 -7.02 -6.65 6.19
C THR A 424 -6.56 -7.12 7.57
N LYS A 425 -5.72 -6.35 8.25
CA LYS A 425 -5.15 -6.73 9.55
C LYS A 425 -4.85 -5.52 10.40
N VAL A 426 -5.15 -5.62 11.69
CA VAL A 426 -4.74 -4.67 12.74
C VAL A 426 -4.17 -5.47 13.91
N PHE A 427 -3.01 -5.09 14.43
CA PHE A 427 -2.32 -5.89 15.45
C PHE A 427 -1.55 -5.04 16.45
N TYR A 428 -1.40 -5.60 17.65
CA TYR A 428 -0.58 -5.03 18.71
C TYR A 428 0.92 -5.10 18.35
N SER A 429 1.64 -4.00 18.54
CA SER A 429 3.05 -3.83 18.19
C SER A 429 3.95 -3.56 19.40
N GLY A 430 3.47 -3.84 20.61
CA GLY A 430 4.23 -3.68 21.85
C GLY A 430 4.06 -2.32 22.50
N LYS A 431 5.00 -1.98 23.39
CA LYS A 431 5.10 -0.69 24.05
C LYS A 431 6.24 0.13 23.44
N LYS A 432 5.97 1.36 23.03
CA LYS A 432 6.97 2.27 22.46
C LYS A 432 6.85 3.65 23.10
N GLN A 433 7.94 4.40 23.09
CA GLN A 433 7.91 5.84 23.34
C GLN A 433 7.05 6.51 22.26
N VAL A 434 6.07 7.32 22.68
CA VAL A 434 5.15 7.99 21.76
C VAL A 434 5.25 9.51 21.85
N TYR A 435 4.84 10.16 20.78
CA TYR A 435 4.85 11.60 20.61
C TYR A 435 3.46 12.03 20.13
N ARG A 436 3.00 13.18 20.61
CA ARG A 436 1.77 13.82 20.14
C ARG A 436 2.11 14.78 19.03
N LEU A 437 1.63 14.51 17.82
CA LEU A 437 1.60 15.48 16.73
C LEU A 437 0.31 16.30 16.84
N THR A 438 0.41 17.63 16.72
CA THR A 438 -0.73 18.54 16.66
C THR A 438 -0.60 19.47 15.46
N THR A 439 -1.66 19.59 14.66
CA THR A 439 -1.67 20.41 13.44
C THR A 439 -2.34 21.77 13.65
N GLN A 440 -2.25 22.64 12.64
CA GLN A 440 -2.82 23.97 12.64
C GLN A 440 -4.35 23.93 12.60
N SER A 441 -4.98 22.91 12.03
CA SER A 441 -6.43 22.74 12.18
C SER A 441 -6.86 22.22 13.57
N GLY A 442 -5.93 21.93 14.47
CA GLY A 442 -6.23 21.38 15.80
C GLY A 442 -6.42 19.86 15.83
N ARG A 443 -6.18 19.17 14.72
CA ARG A 443 -6.12 17.71 14.67
C ARG A 443 -4.89 17.21 15.43
N SER A 444 -5.02 16.04 16.04
CA SER A 444 -3.94 15.46 16.82
C SER A 444 -3.95 13.94 16.74
N ILE A 445 -2.75 13.38 16.67
CA ILE A 445 -2.52 11.93 16.64
C ILE A 445 -1.27 11.61 17.46
N LYS A 446 -1.26 10.45 18.12
CA LYS A 446 -0.11 9.96 18.86
C LYS A 446 0.51 8.79 18.13
N ALA A 447 1.82 8.83 17.94
CA ALA A 447 2.55 7.81 17.21
C ALA A 447 3.96 7.63 17.75
N SER A 448 4.62 6.52 17.39
CA SER A 448 6.03 6.32 17.70
C SER A 448 6.92 7.25 16.86
N ALA A 449 8.14 7.50 17.33
CA ALA A 449 9.15 8.36 16.67
C ALA A 449 9.31 8.08 15.16
N ASN A 450 9.34 6.81 14.78
CA ASN A 450 9.55 6.38 13.40
C ASN A 450 8.26 6.34 12.56
N HIS A 451 7.11 6.83 13.05
CA HIS A 451 5.86 6.75 12.30
C HIS A 451 5.85 7.77 11.15
N PRO A 452 5.67 7.31 9.88
CA PRO A 452 5.62 8.18 8.72
C PRO A 452 4.32 8.99 8.59
N PHE A 453 4.44 10.27 8.21
CA PHE A 453 3.36 11.17 7.81
C PHE A 453 3.64 11.71 6.41
N LEU A 454 2.62 11.79 5.56
CA LEU A 454 2.81 12.24 4.18
C LEU A 454 3.07 13.75 4.15
N THR A 455 4.23 14.15 3.65
CA THR A 455 4.60 15.52 3.30
C THR A 455 4.64 15.66 1.78
N LEU A 456 4.87 16.88 1.27
CA LEU A 456 4.99 17.09 -0.17
C LEU A 456 6.21 16.35 -0.77
N ASN A 457 7.28 16.14 0.01
CA ASN A 457 8.47 15.39 -0.39
C ASN A 457 8.30 13.86 -0.21
N GLY A 458 7.07 13.38 0.04
CA GLY A 458 6.79 11.99 0.38
C GLY A 458 6.64 11.78 1.90
N TRP A 459 6.67 10.52 2.33
CA TRP A 459 6.48 10.20 3.75
C TRP A 459 7.70 10.59 4.59
N CYS A 460 7.45 11.26 5.71
CA CYS A 460 8.47 11.76 6.62
C CYS A 460 8.21 11.19 8.01
N ARG A 461 9.25 10.66 8.67
CA ARG A 461 9.12 10.11 10.03
C ARG A 461 8.85 11.23 11.03
N LEU A 462 8.07 10.92 12.06
CA LEU A 462 7.71 11.87 13.11
C LEU A 462 8.92 12.49 13.81
N ASP A 463 9.99 11.73 14.04
CA ASP A 463 11.23 12.18 14.66
C ASP A 463 12.09 13.09 13.77
N THR A 464 11.92 13.01 12.46
CA THR A 464 12.55 13.91 11.48
C THR A 464 11.70 15.14 11.14
N LEU A 465 10.41 15.08 11.49
CA LEU A 465 9.46 16.15 11.19
C LEU A 465 9.67 17.30 12.17
N VAL A 466 9.67 18.54 11.65
CA VAL A 466 9.82 19.74 12.46
C VAL A 466 8.54 20.59 12.43
N PRO A 467 8.19 21.27 13.53
CA PRO A 467 7.12 22.26 13.52
C PRO A 467 7.28 23.27 12.39
N GLY A 468 6.18 23.57 11.71
CA GLY A 468 6.16 24.45 10.55
C GLY A 468 6.10 23.73 9.20
N LYS A 469 6.45 22.45 9.14
CA LYS A 469 6.22 21.60 7.95
C LYS A 469 4.74 21.26 7.78
N HIS A 470 4.36 20.81 6.59
CA HIS A 470 2.98 20.46 6.27
C HIS A 470 2.83 18.95 6.08
N ILE A 471 1.72 18.40 6.57
CA ILE A 471 1.32 17.00 6.40
C ILE A 471 -0.04 16.90 5.71
N ALA A 472 -0.28 15.79 5.04
CA ALA A 472 -1.52 15.51 4.33
C ALA A 472 -2.68 15.17 5.27
N ILE A 473 -3.80 15.86 5.06
CA ILE A 473 -5.11 15.54 5.66
C ILE A 473 -6.17 15.46 4.55
N PRO A 474 -7.29 14.74 4.73
CA PRO A 474 -8.41 14.76 3.78
C PRO A 474 -9.09 16.13 3.67
N ARG A 475 -9.54 16.48 2.46
CA ARG A 475 -10.42 17.63 2.19
C ARG A 475 -11.89 17.33 2.45
N THR A 476 -12.27 16.07 2.27
CA THR A 476 -13.61 15.55 2.52
C THR A 476 -13.50 14.06 2.83
N LEU A 477 -14.45 13.52 3.60
CA LEU A 477 -14.58 12.10 3.91
C LEU A 477 -16.04 11.66 3.73
N PRO A 478 -16.53 11.55 2.48
CA PRO A 478 -17.90 11.14 2.23
C PRO A 478 -18.07 9.65 2.57
N ILE A 479 -19.24 9.30 3.12
CA ILE A 479 -19.61 7.92 3.43
C ILE A 479 -20.61 7.44 2.39
N LYS A 480 -20.33 6.30 1.75
CA LYS A 480 -21.13 5.81 0.62
C LYS A 480 -22.44 5.13 1.02
N HIS A 481 -22.46 4.46 2.18
CA HIS A 481 -23.58 3.62 2.60
C HIS A 481 -23.99 3.90 4.06
N PRO A 482 -24.49 5.12 4.35
CA PRO A 482 -24.98 5.45 5.69
C PRO A 482 -26.18 4.56 6.07
N SER A 483 -26.22 4.07 7.31
CA SER A 483 -27.31 3.21 7.81
C SER A 483 -28.52 4.01 8.29
N ASN A 484 -28.35 5.32 8.56
CA ASN A 484 -29.39 6.23 9.05
C ASN A 484 -30.24 5.62 10.20
N PRO A 485 -29.61 5.21 11.31
CA PRO A 485 -30.30 4.43 12.34
C PRO A 485 -31.29 5.26 13.19
N ARG A 486 -31.37 6.58 12.98
CA ARG A 486 -32.13 7.51 13.82
C ARG A 486 -33.09 8.37 13.00
N GLN A 487 -34.25 8.63 13.58
CA GLN A 487 -35.26 9.50 12.98
C GLN A 487 -34.93 10.99 13.24
N LYS A 488 -35.56 11.88 12.47
CA LYS A 488 -35.31 13.33 12.56
C LYS A 488 -35.53 13.89 13.97
N ASP A 489 -36.66 13.55 14.60
CA ASP A 489 -36.98 14.05 15.94
C ASP A 489 -35.99 13.59 17.01
N GLU A 490 -35.43 12.37 16.87
CA GLU A 490 -34.38 11.87 17.76
C GLU A 490 -33.12 12.73 17.66
N LEU A 491 -32.68 13.03 16.43
CA LEU A 491 -31.50 13.86 16.19
C LEU A 491 -31.68 15.29 16.71
N VAL A 492 -32.86 15.86 16.49
CA VAL A 492 -33.23 17.20 16.99
C VAL A 492 -33.17 17.23 18.51
N LEU A 493 -33.85 16.31 19.18
CA LEU A 493 -33.86 16.26 20.66
C LEU A 493 -32.46 15.98 21.21
N LEU A 494 -31.70 15.09 20.57
CA LEU A 494 -30.34 14.73 20.98
C LEU A 494 -29.40 15.93 20.90
N ALA A 495 -29.43 16.69 19.81
CA ALA A 495 -28.59 17.87 19.62
C ALA A 495 -28.81 18.90 20.74
N HIS A 496 -30.08 19.19 21.06
CA HIS A 496 -30.42 20.11 22.15
C HIS A 496 -30.03 19.59 23.53
N LEU A 497 -30.16 18.28 23.80
CA LEU A 497 -29.76 17.70 25.08
C LEU A 497 -28.23 17.59 25.23
N ILE A 498 -27.49 17.37 24.15
CA ILE A 498 -26.02 17.40 24.15
C ILE A 498 -25.50 18.82 24.35
N GLY A 499 -26.11 19.86 23.78
CA GLY A 499 -25.75 21.25 24.05
C GLY A 499 -26.15 21.71 25.45
N ASP A 500 -27.33 22.34 25.54
CA ASP A 500 -27.83 22.98 26.77
C ASP A 500 -28.66 22.07 27.70
N GLY A 501 -28.68 20.77 27.44
CA GLY A 501 -29.36 19.79 28.29
C GLY A 501 -28.58 19.43 29.55
N CYS A 502 -29.31 19.32 30.67
CA CYS A 502 -28.85 18.63 31.86
C CYS A 502 -29.36 17.19 31.86
N ILE A 503 -28.42 16.27 31.72
CA ILE A 503 -28.66 14.82 31.65
C ILE A 503 -28.03 14.05 32.81
N LEU A 504 -27.49 14.74 33.83
CA LEU A 504 -26.71 14.13 34.90
C LEU A 504 -27.52 13.12 35.73
N PRO A 505 -26.90 12.05 36.27
CA PRO A 505 -27.54 11.16 37.21
C PRO A 505 -28.04 11.93 38.42
N LYS A 506 -29.21 11.52 38.95
CA LYS A 506 -29.85 12.14 40.14
C LYS A 506 -30.29 13.60 39.96
N GLN A 507 -30.18 14.17 38.77
CA GLN A 507 -30.80 15.46 38.42
C GLN A 507 -32.01 15.26 37.51
N PRO A 508 -33.04 16.13 37.59
CA PRO A 508 -34.15 16.09 36.66
C PRO A 508 -33.67 16.44 35.26
N TYR A 509 -34.21 15.74 34.25
CA TYR A 509 -33.97 16.10 32.86
C TYR A 509 -34.56 17.48 32.59
N HIS A 510 -33.70 18.41 32.19
CA HIS A 510 -34.13 19.74 31.78
C HIS A 510 -33.23 20.30 30.69
N TYR A 511 -33.80 21.19 29.89
CA TYR A 511 -33.12 21.93 28.84
C TYR A 511 -33.23 23.43 29.13
N THR A 512 -32.13 24.16 29.00
CA THR A 512 -32.08 25.60 29.29
C THR A 512 -32.00 26.38 28.00
N SER A 513 -32.89 27.35 27.78
CA SER A 513 -32.75 28.25 26.63
C SER A 513 -33.55 29.54 26.80
N ALA A 514 -33.06 30.62 26.18
CA ALA A 514 -33.81 31.87 26.00
C ALA A 514 -34.68 31.86 24.73
N SER A 515 -34.33 31.04 23.72
CA SER A 515 -35.02 30.96 22.44
C SER A 515 -36.41 30.34 22.59
N LYS A 516 -37.45 31.05 22.13
CA LYS A 516 -38.82 30.52 22.15
C LYS A 516 -38.99 29.42 21.11
N THR A 517 -38.28 29.53 20.00
CA THR A 517 -38.28 28.51 18.93
C THR A 517 -37.69 27.21 19.45
N ASN A 518 -36.49 27.23 20.05
CA ASN A 518 -35.86 26.02 20.56
C ASN A 518 -36.69 25.33 21.65
N LEU A 519 -37.30 26.10 22.56
CA LEU A 519 -38.17 25.55 23.60
C LEU A 519 -39.40 24.83 23.02
N LYS A 520 -40.01 25.37 21.94
CA LYS A 520 -41.09 24.70 21.23
C LYS A 520 -40.61 23.43 20.54
N THR A 521 -39.48 23.50 19.84
CA THR A 521 -38.86 22.35 19.17
C THR A 521 -38.60 21.19 20.13
N VAL A 522 -37.93 21.45 21.25
CA VAL A 522 -37.65 20.42 22.28
C VAL A 522 -38.94 19.88 22.88
N THR A 523 -39.94 20.73 23.13
CA THR A 523 -41.26 20.28 23.64
C THR A 523 -41.96 19.35 22.66
N SER A 524 -41.99 19.70 21.37
CA SER A 524 -42.61 18.89 20.33
C SER A 524 -41.89 17.55 20.15
N ALA A 525 -40.56 17.55 20.07
CA ALA A 525 -39.77 16.33 19.92
C ALA A 525 -39.91 15.39 21.14
N ALA A 526 -39.84 15.93 22.36
CA ALA A 526 -40.03 15.13 23.58
C ALA A 526 -41.45 14.54 23.70
N ARG A 527 -42.45 15.27 23.21
CA ARG A 527 -43.84 14.78 23.16
C ARG A 527 -44.01 13.70 22.09
N ALA A 528 -43.47 13.89 20.90
CA ALA A 528 -43.55 12.94 19.80
C ALA A 528 -42.85 11.62 20.14
N LEU A 529 -41.63 11.67 20.65
CA LEU A 529 -40.82 10.48 20.94
C LEU A 529 -41.25 9.74 22.20
N PHE A 530 -41.59 10.48 23.26
CA PHE A 530 -41.72 9.90 24.59
C PHE A 530 -43.05 10.23 25.29
N SER A 531 -43.99 10.91 24.62
CA SER A 531 -45.23 11.40 25.24
C SER A 531 -44.99 12.29 26.47
N ILE A 532 -43.83 12.93 26.57
CA ILE A 532 -43.47 13.80 27.70
C ILE A 532 -44.24 15.11 27.60
N ARG A 533 -44.91 15.49 28.69
CA ARG A 533 -45.49 16.83 28.87
C ARG A 533 -44.46 17.73 29.54
N ALA A 534 -43.75 18.53 28.74
CA ALA A 534 -42.71 19.40 29.23
C ALA A 534 -43.27 20.52 30.13
N LYS A 535 -42.56 20.84 31.23
CA LYS A 535 -42.92 21.92 32.17
C LYS A 535 -41.93 23.06 32.04
N ARG A 536 -42.40 24.20 31.56
CA ARG A 536 -41.59 25.41 31.39
C ARG A 536 -41.59 26.24 32.68
N VAL A 537 -40.41 26.62 33.14
CA VAL A 537 -40.19 27.48 34.32
C VAL A 537 -39.28 28.63 33.90
N ARG A 538 -39.72 29.87 34.12
CA ARG A 538 -38.92 31.07 33.81
C ARG A 538 -37.88 31.28 34.91
N GLN A 539 -36.64 31.57 34.53
CA GLN A 539 -35.60 32.10 35.41
C GLN A 539 -35.01 33.34 34.77
N GLU A 540 -35.35 34.51 35.33
CA GLU A 540 -34.91 35.81 34.82
C GLU A 540 -35.19 35.97 33.31
N ASN A 541 -34.12 35.90 32.50
CA ASN A 541 -34.10 36.11 31.06
C ASN A 541 -34.09 34.79 30.24
N TRP A 542 -34.01 33.63 30.88
CA TRP A 542 -34.05 32.32 30.23
C TRP A 542 -35.15 31.42 30.83
N TYR A 543 -35.32 30.24 30.25
CA TYR A 543 -36.30 29.25 30.71
C TYR A 543 -35.65 27.88 30.92
N HIS A 544 -36.04 27.23 32.00
CA HIS A 544 -35.85 25.80 32.21
C HIS A 544 -37.05 25.04 31.68
N LEU A 545 -36.81 24.12 30.77
CA LEU A 545 -37.80 23.19 30.25
C LEU A 545 -37.57 21.82 30.88
N TYR A 546 -38.31 21.53 31.94
CA TYR A 546 -38.26 20.22 32.59
C TYR A 546 -38.99 19.17 31.74
N LEU A 547 -38.37 18.00 31.61
CA LEU A 547 -38.87 16.86 30.85
C LEU A 547 -39.19 15.73 31.84
N PRO A 548 -40.35 15.78 32.54
CA PRO A 548 -40.72 14.75 33.51
C PRO A 548 -41.12 13.44 32.81
N SER A 549 -41.01 12.32 33.54
CA SER A 549 -41.47 11.03 33.03
C SER A 549 -42.99 11.08 32.78
N PRO A 550 -43.49 10.51 31.68
CA PRO A 550 -44.93 10.47 31.38
C PRO A 550 -45.69 9.50 32.30
N PHE A 551 -44.97 8.68 33.07
CA PHE A 551 -45.50 7.71 34.03
C PHE A 551 -44.70 7.69 35.34
N PRO A 552 -45.29 7.19 36.46
CA PRO A 552 -44.58 7.01 37.72
C PRO A 552 -43.38 6.07 37.58
N LEU A 553 -42.25 6.45 38.16
CA LEU A 553 -41.02 5.65 38.17
C LEU A 553 -41.09 4.61 39.30
N ALA A 554 -40.63 3.38 39.03
CA ALA A 554 -40.63 2.26 39.97
C ALA A 554 -39.43 1.34 39.70
N ARG A 555 -39.21 0.30 40.54
CA ARG A 555 -38.14 -0.69 40.30
C ARG A 555 -38.34 -1.34 38.93
N GLY A 556 -37.33 -1.24 38.06
CA GLY A 556 -37.40 -1.71 36.67
C GLY A 556 -38.05 -0.75 35.67
N ARG A 557 -38.74 0.31 36.13
CA ARG A 557 -39.41 1.31 35.26
C ARG A 557 -38.65 2.64 35.32
N ARG A 558 -37.77 2.84 34.33
CA ARG A 558 -36.86 4.00 34.23
C ARG A 558 -37.44 5.10 33.34
N HIS A 559 -36.86 6.29 33.45
CA HIS A 559 -37.24 7.43 32.61
C HIS A 559 -36.96 7.11 31.13
N PRO A 560 -37.85 7.42 30.18
CA PRO A 560 -37.68 7.06 28.77
C PRO A 560 -36.38 7.62 28.16
N ILE A 561 -36.04 8.89 28.46
CA ILE A 561 -34.74 9.48 28.05
C ILE A 561 -33.54 8.69 28.63
N THR A 562 -33.65 8.11 29.83
CA THR A 562 -32.55 7.27 30.36
C THR A 562 -32.36 6.02 29.52
N VAL A 563 -33.46 5.32 29.20
CA VAL A 563 -33.41 4.11 28.35
C VAL A 563 -32.88 4.45 26.95
N TRP A 564 -33.30 5.59 26.40
CA TRP A 564 -32.83 6.06 25.10
C TRP A 564 -31.34 6.43 25.09
N PHE A 565 -30.81 7.07 26.14
CA PHE A 565 -29.37 7.35 26.24
C PHE A 565 -28.53 6.07 26.34
N GLU A 566 -29.04 5.05 27.03
CA GLU A 566 -28.42 3.73 27.07
C GLU A 566 -28.40 3.06 25.69
N ASP A 567 -29.51 3.13 24.95
CA ASP A 567 -29.61 2.66 23.56
C ASP A 567 -28.68 3.42 22.60
N LEU A 568 -28.46 4.71 22.83
CA LEU A 568 -27.49 5.53 22.08
C LEU A 568 -26.02 5.21 22.42
N GLY A 569 -25.76 4.42 23.47
CA GLY A 569 -24.39 4.09 23.91
C GLY A 569 -23.63 5.30 24.46
N ILE A 570 -24.33 6.31 24.98
CA ILE A 570 -23.71 7.50 25.59
C ILE A 570 -24.07 7.62 27.06
N GLU A 571 -23.06 8.00 27.85
CA GLU A 571 -23.21 8.14 29.28
C GLU A 571 -23.82 9.49 29.67
N ARG A 572 -24.48 9.50 30.83
CA ARG A 572 -25.04 10.69 31.46
C ARG A 572 -23.91 11.46 32.17
N VAL A 573 -23.15 12.24 31.43
CA VAL A 573 -21.91 12.86 31.92
C VAL A 573 -21.99 14.39 31.99
N ARG A 574 -20.95 15.01 32.58
CA ARG A 574 -20.78 16.46 32.63
C ARG A 574 -20.40 17.01 31.24
N SER A 575 -20.52 18.33 31.06
CA SER A 575 -20.31 19.01 29.78
C SER A 575 -18.96 18.69 29.10
N TYR A 576 -17.90 18.51 29.88
CA TYR A 576 -16.53 18.27 29.40
C TYR A 576 -16.25 16.81 28.98
N GLU A 577 -17.17 15.89 29.26
CA GLU A 577 -17.12 14.47 28.88
C GLU A 577 -18.14 14.13 27.79
N LYS A 578 -18.98 15.09 27.40
CA LYS A 578 -20.00 14.89 26.35
C LYS A 578 -19.35 14.46 25.04
N ARG A 579 -20.03 13.58 24.31
CA ARG A 579 -19.66 13.08 22.98
C ARG A 579 -20.90 12.86 22.13
N ILE A 580 -20.72 12.89 20.81
CA ILE A 580 -21.70 12.49 19.81
C ILE A 580 -21.72 10.95 19.72
N PRO A 581 -22.90 10.30 19.77
CA PRO A 581 -23.02 8.84 19.64
C PRO A 581 -22.72 8.36 18.21
N ASN A 582 -22.31 7.10 18.07
CA ASN A 582 -22.02 6.47 16.78
C ASN A 582 -23.22 6.50 15.83
N SER A 583 -24.44 6.40 16.35
CA SER A 583 -25.66 6.47 15.53
C SER A 583 -25.82 7.78 14.75
N VAL A 584 -25.18 8.88 15.17
CA VAL A 584 -25.10 10.14 14.41
C VAL A 584 -23.97 10.09 13.39
N MET A 585 -22.86 9.42 13.71
CA MET A 585 -21.76 9.15 12.77
C MET A 585 -22.18 8.21 11.64
N GLU A 586 -23.22 7.43 11.82
CA GLU A 586 -23.78 6.53 10.81
C GLU A 586 -24.78 7.21 9.85
N CYS A 587 -25.15 8.46 10.13
CA CYS A 587 -26.09 9.21 9.33
C CYS A 587 -25.50 9.71 8.01
N ASP A 588 -26.37 9.95 7.04
CA ASP A 588 -26.08 10.64 5.78
C ASP A 588 -25.84 12.16 5.98
N GLU A 589 -25.43 12.83 4.90
CA GLU A 589 -25.15 14.28 4.93
C GLU A 589 -26.36 15.11 5.39
N ALA A 590 -27.58 14.73 5.03
CA ALA A 590 -28.77 15.51 5.32
C ALA A 590 -29.15 15.44 6.82
N LEU A 591 -29.08 14.25 7.40
CA LEU A 591 -29.33 14.04 8.82
C LEU A 591 -28.20 14.59 9.69
N ILE A 592 -26.95 14.53 9.24
CA ILE A 592 -25.82 15.21 9.91
C ILE A 592 -26.01 16.72 9.89
N ALA A 593 -26.39 17.30 8.74
CA ALA A 593 -26.64 18.73 8.63
C ALA A 593 -27.79 19.17 9.54
N LEU A 594 -28.88 18.39 9.61
CA LEU A 594 -29.98 18.63 10.55
C LEU A 594 -29.50 18.60 12.01
N PHE A 595 -28.78 17.55 12.40
CA PHE A 595 -28.23 17.43 13.75
C PHE A 595 -27.32 18.62 14.10
N LEU A 596 -26.39 18.98 13.21
CA LEU A 596 -25.48 20.09 13.41
C LEU A 596 -26.21 21.44 13.48
N SER A 597 -27.28 21.65 12.69
CA SER A 597 -28.08 22.89 12.72
C SER A 597 -28.73 23.13 14.08
N HIS A 598 -29.27 22.06 14.69
CA HIS A 598 -29.84 22.09 16.04
C HIS A 598 -28.77 22.14 17.14
N LEU A 599 -27.62 21.50 16.94
CA LEU A 599 -26.50 21.60 17.87
C LEU A 599 -25.95 23.03 17.88
N TRP A 600 -25.83 23.67 16.72
CA TRP A 600 -25.38 25.06 16.60
C TRP A 600 -26.35 26.06 17.24
N ALA A 601 -27.64 25.74 17.30
CA ALA A 601 -28.65 26.55 17.98
C ALA A 601 -28.46 26.61 19.51
N THR A 602 -27.61 25.74 20.07
CA THR A 602 -27.19 25.76 21.48
C THR A 602 -25.90 26.57 21.65
N ASP A 603 -24.77 25.93 21.93
CA ASP A 603 -23.44 26.53 22.14
C ASP A 603 -22.75 27.06 20.85
N GLY A 604 -23.50 27.18 19.75
CA GLY A 604 -23.00 27.73 18.49
C GLY A 604 -23.17 29.25 18.39
N ASN A 605 -22.30 29.87 17.61
CA ASN A 605 -22.36 31.27 17.24
C ASN A 605 -22.53 31.42 15.73
N LEU A 606 -23.48 32.27 15.35
CA LEU A 606 -23.64 32.80 14.00
C LEU A 606 -23.92 34.30 14.14
N SER A 607 -22.91 35.12 13.86
CA SER A 607 -23.02 36.58 13.97
C SER A 607 -22.19 37.29 12.91
N TRP A 608 -22.40 38.60 12.77
CA TRP A 608 -21.54 39.44 11.95
C TRP A 608 -20.16 39.59 12.59
N LYS A 609 -19.12 39.56 11.74
CA LYS A 609 -17.74 39.90 12.05
C LYS A 609 -17.39 41.15 11.26
N MET A 610 -17.37 42.29 11.96
CA MET A 610 -17.05 43.60 11.38
C MET A 610 -15.62 43.96 11.79
N LEU A 611 -14.67 43.86 10.86
CA LEU A 611 -13.29 44.32 11.07
C LEU A 611 -13.07 45.62 10.28
N ARG A 612 -12.46 46.61 10.94
CA ARG A 612 -12.19 47.92 10.33
C ARG A 612 -11.38 47.73 9.02
N GLY A 613 -11.91 48.24 7.91
CA GLY A 613 -11.29 48.14 6.58
C GLY A 613 -11.47 46.79 5.86
N ARG A 614 -12.27 45.86 6.38
CA ARG A 614 -12.63 44.61 5.69
C ARG A 614 -14.14 44.54 5.44
N LYS A 615 -14.53 43.84 4.38
CA LYS A 615 -15.95 43.54 4.12
C LYS A 615 -16.55 42.74 5.29
N PRO A 616 -17.83 42.96 5.64
CA PRO A 616 -18.54 42.17 6.65
C PRO A 616 -18.42 40.67 6.36
N ALA A 617 -18.05 39.88 7.37
CA ALA A 617 -17.95 38.42 7.26
C ALA A 617 -18.77 37.72 8.36
N GLY A 618 -18.86 36.39 8.31
CA GLY A 618 -19.47 35.60 9.37
C GLY A 618 -18.47 35.27 10.49
N ALA A 619 -18.89 35.39 11.74
CA ALA A 619 -18.29 34.68 12.86
C ALA A 619 -19.09 33.40 13.11
N ILE A 620 -18.57 32.27 12.63
CA ILE A 620 -19.21 30.95 12.73
C ILE A 620 -18.30 30.03 13.54
N TYR A 621 -18.73 29.67 14.75
CA TYR A 621 -18.01 28.70 15.59
C TYR A 621 -18.96 27.96 16.53
N TYR A 622 -18.56 26.76 16.97
CA TYR A 622 -19.22 26.01 18.04
C TYR A 622 -18.27 25.91 19.24
N ALA A 623 -18.75 26.25 20.43
CA ALA A 623 -17.93 26.27 21.65
C ALA A 623 -18.29 25.10 22.56
N SER A 624 -17.29 24.36 23.06
CA SER A 624 -17.53 23.28 24.02
C SER A 624 -16.40 23.15 25.04
N SER A 625 -16.74 22.72 26.25
CA SER A 625 -15.74 22.30 27.25
C SER A 625 -15.24 20.87 27.03
N SER A 626 -15.86 20.11 26.12
CA SER A 626 -15.41 18.77 25.72
C SER A 626 -14.56 18.86 24.45
N LYS A 627 -13.27 18.49 24.58
CA LYS A 627 -12.36 18.39 23.44
C LYS A 627 -12.82 17.31 22.44
N VAL A 628 -13.39 16.22 22.95
CA VAL A 628 -13.92 15.11 22.13
C VAL A 628 -15.10 15.60 21.29
N LEU A 629 -16.06 16.30 21.92
CA LEU A 629 -17.21 16.84 21.21
C LEU A 629 -16.79 17.84 20.14
N ALA A 630 -15.89 18.77 20.46
CA ALA A 630 -15.38 19.74 19.48
C ALA A 630 -14.69 19.06 18.28
N GLY A 631 -13.89 18.02 18.53
CA GLY A 631 -13.27 17.21 17.49
C GLY A 631 -14.27 16.40 16.66
N GLN A 632 -15.29 15.82 17.28
CA GLN A 632 -16.37 15.12 16.57
C GLN A 632 -17.21 16.06 15.70
N VAL A 633 -17.46 17.30 16.16
CA VAL A 633 -18.09 18.34 15.33
C VAL A 633 -17.17 18.71 14.15
N GLN A 634 -15.86 18.84 14.36
CA GLN A 634 -14.90 19.06 13.28
C GLN A 634 -14.92 17.91 12.25
N HIS A 635 -14.99 16.66 12.70
CA HIS A 635 -15.10 15.49 11.83
C HIS A 635 -16.41 15.48 11.03
N LEU A 636 -17.56 15.76 11.66
CA LEU A 636 -18.84 15.85 10.94
C LEU A 636 -18.85 16.98 9.90
N LEU A 637 -18.22 18.12 10.19
CA LEU A 637 -18.04 19.21 9.21
C LEU A 637 -17.17 18.75 8.02
N LEU A 638 -16.09 18.02 8.28
CA LEU A 638 -15.23 17.45 7.24
C LEU A 638 -16.03 16.51 6.30
N ARG A 639 -16.93 15.69 6.85
CA ARG A 639 -17.82 14.83 6.06
C ARG A 639 -18.79 15.60 5.16
N LEU A 640 -19.16 16.83 5.54
CA LEU A 640 -20.00 17.72 4.73
C LEU A 640 -19.19 18.57 3.73
N GLY A 641 -17.86 18.38 3.67
CA GLY A 641 -16.94 19.14 2.83
C GLY A 641 -16.57 20.51 3.39
N ILE A 642 -16.72 20.73 4.70
CA ILE A 642 -16.43 22.00 5.38
C ILE A 642 -15.14 21.87 6.17
N GLN A 643 -14.10 22.58 5.75
CA GLN A 643 -12.86 22.67 6.52
C GLN A 643 -13.07 23.59 7.73
N SER A 644 -12.62 23.13 8.91
CA SER A 644 -12.75 23.83 10.18
C SER A 644 -11.52 23.63 11.05
N ALA A 645 -11.31 24.52 12.02
CA ALA A 645 -10.20 24.45 12.96
C ALA A 645 -10.70 24.42 14.40
N VAL A 646 -10.12 23.55 15.24
CA VAL A 646 -10.36 23.55 16.69
C VAL A 646 -9.30 24.38 17.37
N ARG A 647 -9.73 25.46 18.05
CA ARG A 647 -8.86 26.34 18.84
C ARG A 647 -9.18 26.20 20.32
N THR A 648 -8.15 26.25 21.14
CA THR A 648 -8.32 26.30 22.60
C THR A 648 -8.31 27.76 23.05
N SER A 649 -9.40 28.19 23.67
CA SER A 649 -9.46 29.48 24.37
C SER A 649 -8.98 29.26 25.80
N PRO A 650 -7.90 29.94 26.25
CA PRO A 650 -7.46 29.85 27.63
C PRO A 650 -8.57 30.37 28.56
N SER A 651 -8.73 29.72 29.71
CA SER A 651 -9.70 30.20 30.70
C SER A 651 -9.20 31.49 31.35
N SER A 652 -10.09 32.43 31.59
CA SER A 652 -9.90 33.43 32.64
C SER A 652 -10.06 32.75 34.01
N GLN A 653 -9.36 33.27 35.03
CA GLN A 653 -9.35 32.87 36.45
C GLN A 653 -10.23 31.65 36.84
N GLY A 654 -9.64 30.44 36.88
CA GLY A 654 -10.22 29.25 37.52
C GLY A 654 -11.22 28.42 36.71
N TYR A 655 -11.56 28.81 35.48
CA TYR A 655 -12.45 28.04 34.59
C TYR A 655 -11.71 26.96 33.79
N ARG A 656 -12.45 26.04 33.16
CA ARG A 656 -11.87 25.04 32.25
C ARG A 656 -11.60 25.67 30.87
N PRO A 657 -10.61 25.20 30.10
CA PRO A 657 -10.42 25.66 28.73
C PRO A 657 -11.64 25.33 27.87
N MET A 658 -11.98 26.25 26.96
CA MET A 658 -13.04 26.06 25.98
C MET A 658 -12.42 25.74 24.62
N TYR A 659 -12.99 24.78 23.90
CA TYR A 659 -12.60 24.36 22.56
C TYR A 659 -13.61 24.90 21.56
N HIS A 660 -13.13 25.74 20.64
CA HIS A 660 -13.96 26.36 19.61
C HIS A 660 -13.68 25.68 18.27
N THR A 661 -14.69 25.05 17.68
CA THR A 661 -14.66 24.56 16.31
C THR A 661 -15.10 25.69 15.38
N ILE A 662 -14.15 26.29 14.66
CA ILE A 662 -14.34 27.53 13.90
C ILE A 662 -14.41 27.22 12.40
N VAL A 663 -15.41 27.80 11.72
CA VAL A 663 -15.55 27.75 10.26
C VAL A 663 -15.05 29.06 9.66
N GLU A 664 -13.89 29.00 9.02
CA GLU A 664 -13.20 30.16 8.44
C GLU A 664 -13.11 30.09 6.92
N GLY A 665 -13.02 31.27 6.29
CA GLY A 665 -12.96 31.43 4.84
C GLY A 665 -14.35 31.46 4.21
N ALA A 666 -14.54 32.39 3.26
CA ALA A 666 -15.82 32.55 2.57
C ALA A 666 -16.34 31.24 1.94
N PRO A 667 -15.51 30.38 1.29
CA PRO A 667 -16.00 29.12 0.72
C PRO A 667 -16.61 28.18 1.76
N ASN A 668 -15.91 27.93 2.88
CA ASN A 668 -16.42 27.04 3.94
C ASN A 668 -17.65 27.62 4.63
N GLN A 669 -17.68 28.94 4.87
CA GLN A 669 -18.84 29.60 5.48
C GLN A 669 -20.06 29.55 4.56
N LEU A 670 -19.90 29.71 3.24
CA LEU A 670 -21.00 29.57 2.29
C LEU A 670 -21.56 28.15 2.28
N VAL A 671 -20.71 27.12 2.29
CA VAL A 671 -21.16 25.72 2.38
C VAL A 671 -21.90 25.49 3.71
N PHE A 672 -21.37 25.98 4.83
CA PHE A 672 -22.04 25.89 6.14
C PHE A 672 -23.43 26.54 6.12
N LEU A 673 -23.54 27.78 5.63
CA LEU A 673 -24.80 28.53 5.62
C LEU A 673 -25.87 27.91 4.72
N ARG A 674 -25.45 27.33 3.59
CA ARG A 674 -26.36 26.71 2.62
C ARG A 674 -26.78 25.28 3.03
N LYS A 675 -25.86 24.49 3.59
CA LYS A 675 -26.15 23.08 3.97
C LYS A 675 -26.69 22.94 5.40
N ILE A 676 -26.15 23.68 6.36
CA ILE A 676 -26.40 23.47 7.81
C ILE A 676 -27.24 24.61 8.39
N GLY A 677 -26.78 25.86 8.24
CA GLY A 677 -27.41 27.02 8.87
C GLY A 677 -27.43 26.93 10.40
N ILE A 678 -28.48 27.50 11.01
CA ILE A 678 -28.74 27.41 12.46
C ILE A 678 -30.24 27.27 12.69
N ALA A 679 -30.66 26.42 13.61
CA ALA A 679 -32.09 26.11 13.83
C ALA A 679 -32.77 27.02 14.87
N ASP A 680 -32.46 28.32 14.87
CA ASP A 680 -33.05 29.30 15.80
C ASP A 680 -33.31 30.67 15.14
N GLU A 681 -33.70 31.67 15.94
CA GLU A 681 -34.03 33.02 15.44
C GLU A 681 -32.86 33.73 14.73
N ARG A 682 -31.60 33.32 14.99
CA ARG A 682 -30.40 33.89 14.33
C ARG A 682 -30.33 33.50 12.86
N ALA A 683 -31.08 32.48 12.41
CA ALA A 683 -31.18 32.10 11.00
C ALA A 683 -31.60 33.26 10.08
N ALA A 684 -32.29 34.27 10.62
CA ALA A 684 -32.73 35.45 9.88
C ALA A 684 -31.59 36.24 9.21
N ILE A 685 -30.35 36.14 9.70
CA ILE A 685 -29.20 36.84 9.08
C ILE A 685 -28.56 36.05 7.93
N ILE A 686 -28.90 34.77 7.75
CA ILE A 686 -28.26 33.88 6.77
C ILE A 686 -28.31 34.43 5.34
N PRO A 687 -29.48 34.87 4.79
CA PRO A 687 -29.52 35.34 3.41
C PRO A 687 -28.63 36.56 3.16
N LYS A 688 -28.60 37.50 4.13
CA LYS A 688 -27.74 38.68 4.07
C LYS A 688 -26.27 38.32 4.18
N LEU A 689 -25.94 37.32 5.01
CA LEU A 689 -24.57 36.87 5.19
C LEU A 689 -24.04 36.14 3.96
N ILE A 690 -24.86 35.31 3.30
CA ILE A 690 -24.52 34.65 2.03
C ILE A 690 -24.18 35.70 0.97
N SER A 691 -25.05 36.69 0.77
CA SER A 691 -24.83 37.78 -0.18
C SER A 691 -23.53 38.55 0.12
N ALA A 692 -23.26 38.87 1.39
CA ALA A 692 -22.02 39.54 1.78
C ALA A 692 -20.76 38.69 1.52
N LEU A 693 -20.83 37.37 1.75
CA LEU A 693 -19.71 36.44 1.54
C LEU A 693 -19.43 36.17 0.06
N GLU A 694 -20.44 36.16 -0.80
CA GLU A 694 -20.29 36.01 -2.26
C GLU A 694 -19.53 37.19 -2.89
N GLU A 695 -19.60 38.38 -2.28
CA GLU A 695 -18.83 39.54 -2.71
C GLU A 695 -17.38 39.55 -2.20
N ILE A 696 -16.99 38.62 -1.33
CA ILE A 696 -15.62 38.51 -0.82
C ILE A 696 -14.80 37.68 -1.80
N VAL A 697 -13.78 38.30 -2.39
CA VAL A 697 -12.75 37.56 -3.13
C VAL A 697 -12.03 36.64 -2.14
N PRO A 698 -12.09 35.30 -2.30
CA PRO A 698 -11.51 34.38 -1.34
C PRO A 698 -10.00 34.58 -1.21
N ASN A 699 -9.47 34.44 0.01
CA ASN A 699 -8.04 34.42 0.22
C ASN A 699 -7.46 33.14 -0.42
N THR A 700 -6.59 33.30 -1.41
CA THR A 700 -5.96 32.20 -2.13
C THR A 700 -4.92 31.43 -1.30
N ASN A 701 -4.59 31.93 -0.10
CA ASN A 701 -3.69 31.28 0.86
C ASN A 701 -4.39 30.26 1.78
N THR A 702 -5.69 30.04 1.61
CA THR A 702 -6.47 29.02 2.34
C THR A 702 -6.61 27.77 1.46
N ASP A 703 -6.20 26.58 1.94
CA ASP A 703 -6.03 25.36 1.12
C ASP A 703 -4.99 25.53 -0.01
N SER A 704 -3.82 26.06 0.35
CA SER A 704 -2.68 26.22 -0.56
C SER A 704 -1.73 25.02 -0.51
N ILE A 705 -1.15 24.68 -1.66
CA ILE A 705 -0.05 23.72 -1.77
C ILE A 705 1.22 24.37 -1.19
N PRO A 706 2.02 23.65 -0.37
CA PRO A 706 3.23 24.19 0.25
C PRO A 706 4.19 24.79 -0.77
N ARG A 707 4.94 25.83 -0.36
CA ARG A 707 5.88 26.55 -1.24
C ARG A 707 6.96 25.64 -1.84
N GLU A 708 7.26 24.52 -1.17
CA GLU A 708 8.17 23.49 -1.66
C GLU A 708 7.77 22.96 -3.05
N ALA A 709 6.49 23.05 -3.44
CA ALA A 709 6.00 22.64 -4.76
C ALA A 709 6.64 23.41 -5.92
N TRP A 710 7.06 24.66 -5.70
CA TRP A 710 7.77 25.44 -6.72
C TRP A 710 9.04 24.72 -7.18
N HIS A 711 9.79 24.14 -6.23
CA HIS A 711 11.05 23.46 -6.51
C HIS A 711 10.85 21.99 -6.86
N LEU A 712 9.93 21.31 -6.20
CA LEU A 712 9.77 19.86 -6.35
C LEU A 712 8.99 19.45 -7.59
N VAL A 713 8.05 20.29 -8.05
CA VAL A 713 7.12 19.91 -9.13
C VAL A 713 7.13 20.93 -10.26
N VAL A 714 7.06 22.23 -9.94
CA VAL A 714 6.99 23.27 -10.98
C VAL A 714 8.34 23.46 -11.70
N THR A 715 9.46 23.38 -10.98
CA THR A 715 10.80 23.56 -11.56
C THR A 715 11.17 22.45 -12.55
N PRO A 716 11.00 21.15 -12.23
CA PRO A 716 11.20 20.09 -13.21
C PRO A 716 10.26 20.20 -14.41
N ALA A 717 8.99 20.57 -14.17
CA ALA A 717 8.00 20.72 -15.24
C ALA A 717 8.35 21.85 -16.22
N LYS A 718 8.80 23.02 -15.74
CA LYS A 718 9.19 24.13 -16.63
C LYS A 718 10.44 23.76 -17.44
N GLU A 719 11.39 23.05 -16.82
CA GLU A 719 12.68 22.72 -17.45
C GLU A 719 12.50 21.74 -18.60
N ARG A 720 11.57 20.80 -18.45
CA ARG A 720 11.18 19.85 -19.51
C ARG A 720 10.71 20.55 -20.79
N LEU A 721 10.04 21.70 -20.68
CA LEU A 721 9.56 22.49 -21.84
C LEU A 721 10.51 23.61 -22.25
N GLY A 722 11.67 23.74 -21.60
CA GLY A 722 12.61 24.84 -21.85
C GLY A 722 12.09 26.21 -21.40
N PHE A 723 11.07 26.26 -20.54
CA PHE A 723 10.47 27.52 -20.07
C PHE A 723 11.34 28.18 -19.00
N GLY A 724 11.55 29.49 -19.16
CA GLY A 724 12.07 30.34 -18.10
C GLY A 724 10.99 30.71 -17.09
N TRP A 725 11.41 31.21 -15.92
CA TRP A 725 10.46 31.76 -14.94
C TRP A 725 9.67 32.95 -15.47
N ARG A 726 10.21 33.69 -16.46
CA ARG A 726 9.48 34.76 -17.15
C ARG A 726 8.27 34.23 -17.89
N ASP A 727 8.42 33.12 -18.61
CA ASP A 727 7.35 32.51 -19.40
C ASP A 727 6.25 31.97 -18.48
N VAL A 728 6.65 31.34 -17.36
CA VAL A 728 5.71 30.88 -16.33
C VAL A 728 4.92 32.05 -15.71
N GLN A 729 5.58 33.16 -15.40
CA GLN A 729 4.91 34.34 -14.83
C GLN A 729 4.00 35.04 -15.83
N GLN A 730 4.42 35.13 -17.10
CA GLN A 730 3.61 35.65 -18.19
C GLN A 730 2.36 34.80 -18.42
N GLY A 731 2.50 33.47 -18.45
CA GLY A 731 1.37 32.54 -18.57
C GLY A 731 0.40 32.59 -17.38
N LEU A 732 0.88 33.01 -16.20
CA LEU A 732 0.05 33.28 -15.02
C LEU A 732 -0.58 34.69 -15.01
N GLY A 733 -0.29 35.53 -16.00
CA GLY A 733 -0.75 36.92 -16.07
C GLY A 733 -0.11 37.86 -15.06
N ASN A 734 1.05 37.51 -14.49
CA ASN A 734 1.78 38.34 -13.54
C ASN A 734 2.93 39.09 -14.24
N SER A 735 3.20 40.33 -13.81
CA SER A 735 4.47 40.99 -14.14
C SER A 735 5.64 40.24 -13.49
N TYR A 736 6.76 40.11 -14.19
CA TYR A 736 7.93 39.38 -13.69
C TYR A 736 8.44 40.00 -12.38
N ASN A 737 8.51 39.22 -11.30
CA ASN A 737 8.91 39.69 -9.97
C ASN A 737 10.03 38.85 -9.33
N GLY A 738 10.79 38.12 -10.16
CA GLY A 738 11.91 37.30 -9.71
C GLY A 738 11.47 36.14 -8.82
N SER A 739 12.20 35.88 -7.74
CA SER A 739 11.96 34.77 -6.81
C SER A 739 10.83 35.03 -5.80
N ALA A 740 10.25 36.24 -5.78
CA ALA A 740 9.21 36.61 -4.82
C ALA A 740 7.98 35.71 -4.89
N LEU A 741 7.64 35.21 -6.09
CA LEU A 741 6.55 34.25 -6.29
C LEU A 741 6.76 32.93 -5.53
N MET A 742 8.01 32.50 -5.36
CA MET A 742 8.39 31.22 -4.74
C MET A 742 8.43 31.28 -3.21
N ALA A 743 8.36 32.47 -2.62
CA ALA A 743 8.36 32.64 -1.18
C ALA A 743 7.05 32.15 -0.51
N THR A 744 5.98 31.99 -1.30
CA THR A 744 4.63 31.66 -0.84
C THR A 744 4.12 30.33 -1.42
N GLY A 745 3.15 29.73 -0.73
CA GLY A 745 2.43 28.56 -1.24
C GLY A 745 1.64 28.85 -2.51
N ILE A 746 1.21 27.80 -3.20
CA ILE A 746 0.52 27.88 -4.49
C ILE A 746 -0.96 27.56 -4.28
N SER A 747 -1.86 28.47 -4.65
CA SER A 747 -3.29 28.15 -4.62
C SER A 747 -3.62 27.06 -5.64
N ARG A 748 -4.65 26.25 -5.39
CA ARG A 748 -5.07 25.20 -6.33
C ARG A 748 -5.41 25.73 -7.72
N SER A 749 -6.12 26.85 -7.79
CA SER A 749 -6.45 27.50 -9.06
C SER A 749 -5.19 27.90 -9.84
N ARG A 750 -4.19 28.46 -9.15
CA ARG A 750 -2.91 28.82 -9.77
C ARG A 750 -2.13 27.57 -10.17
N MET A 751 -2.09 26.54 -9.33
CA MET A 751 -1.43 25.28 -9.66
C MET A 751 -2.07 24.60 -10.87
N LEU A 752 -3.40 24.68 -11.03
CA LEU A 752 -4.09 24.15 -12.20
C LEU A 752 -3.67 24.86 -13.47
N VAL A 753 -3.60 26.20 -13.45
CA VAL A 753 -3.09 26.98 -14.58
C VAL A 753 -1.63 26.65 -14.88
N ILE A 754 -0.78 26.48 -13.85
CA ILE A 754 0.61 26.03 -14.03
C ILE A 754 0.65 24.64 -14.67
N GLY A 755 -0.18 23.70 -14.22
CA GLY A 755 -0.24 22.36 -14.78
C GLY A 755 -0.69 22.33 -16.23
N GLN A 756 -1.64 23.17 -16.61
CA GLN A 756 -2.08 23.35 -18.00
C GLN A 756 -0.99 24.01 -18.86
N LEU A 757 -0.36 25.07 -18.35
CA LEU A 757 0.71 25.80 -19.04
C LEU A 757 1.95 24.92 -19.28
N LEU A 758 2.31 24.11 -18.30
CA LEU A 758 3.49 23.27 -18.32
C LEU A 758 3.23 21.84 -18.81
N GLU A 759 2.03 21.54 -19.29
CA GLU A 759 1.58 20.18 -19.64
C GLU A 759 1.92 19.14 -18.53
N SER A 760 1.91 19.57 -17.26
CA SER A 760 2.37 18.75 -16.14
C SER A 760 1.19 18.06 -15.46
N LYS A 761 1.17 16.72 -15.61
CA LYS A 761 0.24 15.84 -14.90
C LYS A 761 0.37 16.00 -13.39
N GLU A 762 1.58 16.03 -12.84
CA GLU A 762 1.83 16.14 -11.40
C GLU A 762 1.28 17.45 -10.82
N CYS A 763 1.49 18.58 -11.51
CA CYS A 763 0.90 19.86 -11.11
C CYS A 763 -0.64 19.79 -11.11
N THR A 764 -1.21 19.17 -12.15
CA THR A 764 -2.66 19.03 -12.32
C THR A 764 -3.28 18.12 -11.24
N GLU A 765 -2.62 17.01 -10.91
CA GLU A 765 -3.01 16.10 -9.83
C GLU A 765 -2.92 16.79 -8.46
N LEU A 766 -1.85 17.53 -8.17
CA LEU A 766 -1.75 18.29 -6.93
C LEU A 766 -2.85 19.36 -6.81
N ALA A 767 -3.18 20.05 -7.91
CA ALA A 767 -4.23 21.05 -7.95
C ALA A 767 -5.62 20.44 -7.65
N THR A 768 -5.91 19.28 -8.22
CA THR A 768 -7.22 18.60 -8.15
C THR A 768 -7.34 17.59 -7.00
N SER A 769 -6.26 17.37 -6.24
CA SER A 769 -6.18 16.40 -5.14
C SER A 769 -7.27 16.54 -4.06
N ASP A 770 -7.59 15.39 -3.44
CA ASP A 770 -8.52 15.28 -2.30
C ASP A 770 -7.83 15.52 -0.95
N ILE A 771 -6.55 15.91 -0.97
CA ILE A 771 -5.72 16.12 0.21
C ILE A 771 -5.46 17.61 0.42
N LEU A 772 -5.56 18.07 1.65
CA LEU A 772 -5.13 19.39 2.11
C LEU A 772 -3.82 19.27 2.90
N TRP A 773 -2.95 20.26 2.77
CA TRP A 773 -1.66 20.32 3.46
C TRP A 773 -1.79 21.14 4.74
N ASP A 774 -1.88 20.45 5.89
CA ASP A 774 -2.06 21.08 7.19
C ASP A 774 -0.72 21.24 7.91
N LYS A 775 -0.48 22.42 8.48
CA LYS A 775 0.79 22.77 9.09
C LYS A 775 0.93 22.10 10.46
N VAL A 776 2.08 21.48 10.73
CA VAL A 776 2.42 20.94 12.05
C VAL A 776 2.74 22.09 12.99
N LEU A 777 2.01 22.19 14.11
CA LEU A 777 2.24 23.20 15.13
C LEU A 777 3.20 22.72 16.21
N ALA A 778 3.03 21.48 16.67
CA ALA A 778 3.80 20.93 17.77
C ALA A 778 3.98 19.41 17.62
N ILE A 779 5.13 18.93 18.08
CA ILE A 779 5.45 17.52 18.27
C ILE A 779 5.98 17.40 19.70
N GLU A 780 5.21 16.77 20.57
CA GLU A 780 5.50 16.73 22.01
C GLU A 780 5.80 15.29 22.43
N PRO A 781 6.94 15.01 23.08
CA PRO A 781 7.18 13.69 23.66
C PRO A 781 6.16 13.42 24.77
N LEU A 782 5.61 12.21 24.77
CA LEU A 782 4.76 11.71 25.85
C LEU A 782 5.54 10.64 26.63
N GLY A 783 4.87 9.57 27.04
CA GLY A 783 5.50 8.42 27.70
C GLY A 783 5.55 7.19 26.81
N ILE A 784 5.79 6.05 27.45
CA ILE A 784 5.68 4.74 26.81
C ILE A 784 4.22 4.30 26.85
N GLU A 785 3.64 4.02 25.68
CA GLU A 785 2.27 3.54 25.54
C GLU A 785 2.21 2.27 24.70
N ASP A 786 1.10 1.53 24.83
CA ASP A 786 0.76 0.43 23.93
C ASP A 786 0.48 0.96 22.52
N VAL A 787 1.21 0.43 21.54
CA VAL A 787 1.12 0.84 20.14
C VAL A 787 0.66 -0.30 19.24
N TYR A 788 0.05 0.07 18.14
CA TYR A 788 -0.64 -0.79 17.20
C TYR A 788 -0.28 -0.40 15.77
N ASP A 789 -0.51 -1.31 14.85
CA ASP A 789 -0.26 -1.09 13.44
C ASP A 789 -1.34 -1.80 12.60
N ALA A 790 -1.52 -1.34 11.36
CA ALA A 790 -2.56 -1.75 10.46
C ALA A 790 -2.03 -2.04 9.05
N THR A 791 -2.75 -2.89 8.32
CA THR A 791 -2.38 -3.32 6.96
C THR A 791 -3.52 -3.06 5.99
N VAL A 792 -3.22 -2.24 4.99
CA VAL A 792 -4.05 -1.90 3.83
C VAL A 792 -3.24 -2.27 2.58
N PRO A 793 -3.50 -3.43 1.96
CA PRO A 793 -2.79 -3.87 0.76
C PRO A 793 -2.94 -2.88 -0.41
N GLY A 794 -1.95 -2.87 -1.29
CA GLY A 794 -1.93 -2.04 -2.51
C GLY A 794 -1.42 -0.61 -2.27
N VAL A 795 -2.07 0.15 -1.39
CA VAL A 795 -1.75 1.58 -1.18
C VAL A 795 -0.95 1.88 0.09
N HIS A 796 -0.94 0.97 1.06
CA HIS A 796 -0.11 1.04 2.26
C HIS A 796 -0.29 2.31 3.11
N ASN A 797 -1.45 2.96 3.02
CA ASN A 797 -1.80 4.11 3.82
C ASN A 797 -3.29 4.08 4.16
N PHE A 798 -3.71 4.91 5.11
CA PHE A 798 -5.10 5.12 5.49
C PHE A 798 -5.28 6.44 6.24
N VAL A 799 -6.51 6.85 6.46
CA VAL A 799 -6.87 8.01 7.28
C VAL A 799 -7.12 7.57 8.72
N ALA A 800 -6.43 8.21 9.66
CA ALA A 800 -6.60 8.01 11.10
C ALA A 800 -6.62 9.37 11.82
N ASN A 801 -7.56 9.58 12.74
CA ASN A 801 -7.80 10.89 13.38
C ASN A 801 -7.86 12.06 12.35
N ASP A 802 -8.48 11.82 11.19
CA ASP A 802 -8.52 12.75 10.05
C ASP A 802 -7.14 13.21 9.55
N ILE A 803 -6.12 12.35 9.66
CA ILE A 803 -4.74 12.56 9.16
C ILE A 803 -4.34 11.35 8.31
N LEU A 804 -3.61 11.58 7.22
CA LEU A 804 -3.11 10.48 6.39
C LEU A 804 -1.85 9.85 7.02
N VAL A 805 -1.90 8.53 7.26
CA VAL A 805 -0.86 7.73 7.92
C VAL A 805 -0.46 6.52 7.04
N HIS A 806 0.74 5.97 7.23
CA HIS A 806 1.28 4.87 6.40
C HIS A 806 1.54 3.60 7.22
N ASN A 807 1.49 2.45 6.53
CA ASN A 807 1.61 1.09 7.09
C ASN A 807 3.08 0.61 7.17
N SER A 808 3.29 -0.63 7.62
CA SER A 808 4.62 -1.28 7.67
C SER A 808 5.08 -1.96 6.38
N ILE A 809 6.40 -1.89 6.11
CA ILE A 809 7.12 -2.40 4.92
C ILE A 809 7.24 -3.95 4.86
N GLU A 810 7.06 -4.66 5.99
CA GLU A 810 7.27 -6.11 6.19
C GLU A 810 6.44 -7.05 5.28
N GLN A 811 5.50 -6.52 4.49
CA GLN A 811 4.43 -7.33 3.91
C GLN A 811 4.89 -8.22 2.74
N ASP A 812 5.81 -7.76 1.90
CA ASP A 812 6.08 -8.40 0.61
C ASP A 812 7.03 -9.61 0.69
N ALA A 813 7.77 -9.78 1.81
CA ALA A 813 8.61 -10.94 2.05
C ALA A 813 7.80 -12.19 2.45
N ASP A 814 8.20 -13.36 1.98
CA ASP A 814 7.61 -14.65 2.36
C ASP A 814 8.32 -15.27 3.56
N VAL A 815 9.64 -15.08 3.64
CA VAL A 815 10.49 -15.49 4.76
C VAL A 815 11.31 -14.29 5.25
N VAL A 816 11.40 -14.15 6.57
CA VAL A 816 12.25 -13.15 7.23
C VAL A 816 13.15 -13.83 8.25
N MET A 817 14.45 -13.69 8.04
CA MET A 817 15.50 -14.21 8.91
C MET A 817 16.31 -13.07 9.53
N PHE A 818 16.71 -13.24 10.79
CA PHE A 818 17.64 -12.33 11.46
C PHE A 818 18.91 -13.03 11.91
N ILE A 819 20.03 -12.30 11.95
CA ILE A 819 21.26 -12.77 12.61
C ILE A 819 21.39 -12.07 13.96
N TYR A 820 21.47 -12.84 15.04
CA TYR A 820 21.81 -12.38 16.38
C TYR A 820 23.10 -13.03 16.87
N ARG A 821 24.01 -12.24 17.43
CA ARG A 821 25.28 -12.73 17.97
C ARG A 821 25.49 -12.19 19.38
N GLU A 822 25.32 -13.04 20.37
CA GLU A 822 25.40 -12.62 21.78
C GLU A 822 26.79 -12.08 22.14
N ASP A 823 27.85 -12.66 21.57
CA ASP A 823 29.25 -12.27 21.79
C ASP A 823 29.59 -10.86 21.33
N LYS A 824 28.75 -10.23 20.51
CA LYS A 824 28.88 -8.82 20.11
C LYS A 824 28.20 -7.84 21.06
N TYR A 825 27.34 -8.33 21.95
CA TYR A 825 26.60 -7.51 22.90
C TYR A 825 27.01 -7.76 24.35
N LYS A 826 27.57 -8.94 24.66
CA LYS A 826 28.01 -9.33 25.99
C LYS A 826 29.42 -9.90 25.94
N GLU A 827 30.38 -9.16 26.50
CA GLU A 827 31.81 -9.54 26.47
C GLU A 827 32.10 -10.86 27.23
N ASN A 828 31.34 -11.15 28.28
CA ASN A 828 31.53 -12.33 29.15
C ASN A 828 30.62 -13.53 28.81
N THR A 829 30.07 -13.61 27.59
CA THR A 829 29.24 -14.78 27.22
C THR A 829 30.07 -16.05 27.02
N GLN A 830 29.50 -17.19 27.39
CA GLN A 830 30.05 -18.52 27.07
C GLN A 830 29.83 -18.91 25.60
N ARG A 831 28.94 -18.21 24.88
CA ARG A 831 28.59 -18.49 23.47
C ARG A 831 29.44 -17.70 22.48
N LYS A 832 30.77 -17.70 22.65
CA LYS A 832 31.68 -16.99 21.74
C LYS A 832 31.56 -17.52 20.31
N ASN A 833 31.53 -16.63 19.33
CA ASN A 833 31.42 -16.95 17.90
C ASN A 833 30.17 -17.74 17.50
N GLN A 834 29.16 -17.86 18.35
CA GLN A 834 27.88 -18.45 17.96
C GLN A 834 26.92 -17.37 17.45
N ALA A 835 26.27 -17.65 16.32
CA ALA A 835 25.23 -16.80 15.76
C ALA A 835 23.90 -17.55 15.72
N ASP A 836 22.86 -16.91 16.20
CA ASP A 836 21.49 -17.39 16.11
C ASP A 836 20.84 -16.82 14.85
N ILE A 837 20.44 -17.69 13.94
CA ILE A 837 19.59 -17.39 12.79
C ILE A 837 18.14 -17.52 13.24
N LEU A 838 17.44 -16.40 13.34
CA LEU A 838 16.06 -16.33 13.83
C LEU A 838 15.11 -16.25 12.64
N VAL A 839 14.35 -17.32 12.36
CA VAL A 839 13.27 -17.32 11.37
C VAL A 839 12.03 -16.70 12.02
N ALA A 840 11.84 -15.39 11.80
CA ALA A 840 10.81 -14.60 12.47
C ALA A 840 9.51 -14.48 11.67
N LYS A 841 9.55 -14.72 10.35
CA LYS A 841 8.38 -14.85 9.47
C LYS A 841 8.64 -15.99 8.49
N HIS A 842 7.63 -16.83 8.29
CA HIS A 842 7.62 -17.84 7.24
C HIS A 842 6.16 -18.08 6.85
N ARG A 843 5.78 -17.76 5.60
CA ARG A 843 4.38 -17.87 5.14
C ARG A 843 3.87 -19.31 5.01
N ASN A 844 4.78 -20.24 4.71
CA ASN A 844 4.46 -21.61 4.32
C ASN A 844 5.11 -22.67 5.23
N GLY A 845 5.71 -22.26 6.36
CA GLY A 845 6.45 -23.16 7.24
C GLY A 845 6.62 -22.61 8.67
N PRO A 846 7.35 -23.34 9.54
CA PRO A 846 7.48 -23.02 10.94
C PRO A 846 8.38 -21.79 11.19
N LEU A 847 8.18 -21.16 12.35
CA LEU A 847 9.12 -20.18 12.90
C LEU A 847 10.09 -20.89 13.83
N GLY A 848 11.30 -20.36 13.98
CA GLY A 848 12.30 -21.02 14.80
C GLY A 848 13.61 -20.26 14.93
N LYS A 849 14.55 -20.90 15.61
CA LYS A 849 15.91 -20.42 15.80
C LYS A 849 16.88 -21.55 15.51
N VAL A 850 17.93 -21.26 14.76
CA VAL A 850 19.05 -22.18 14.47
C VAL A 850 20.34 -21.52 14.93
N SER A 851 21.22 -22.27 15.58
CA SER A 851 22.53 -21.76 15.99
C SER A 851 23.61 -22.27 15.04
N LEU A 852 24.40 -21.35 14.49
CA LEU A 852 25.54 -21.60 13.62
C LEU A 852 26.82 -21.07 14.27
N TYR A 853 27.97 -21.62 13.89
CA TYR A 853 29.27 -21.10 14.31
C TYR A 853 29.83 -20.14 13.27
N PHE A 854 30.32 -18.98 13.71
CA PHE A 854 30.92 -17.97 12.86
C PHE A 854 32.45 -17.99 12.99
N HIS A 855 33.11 -18.35 11.90
CA HIS A 855 34.57 -18.36 11.80
C HIS A 855 35.07 -16.95 11.44
N GLN A 856 35.61 -16.23 12.43
CA GLN A 856 36.05 -14.83 12.26
C GLN A 856 37.23 -14.68 11.29
N ASP A 857 38.09 -15.69 11.22
CA ASP A 857 39.31 -15.73 10.43
C ASP A 857 39.04 -15.89 8.92
N ARG A 858 38.01 -16.65 8.54
CA ARG A 858 37.59 -16.85 7.14
C ARG A 858 36.31 -16.13 6.75
N CYS A 859 35.66 -15.44 7.71
CA CYS A 859 34.39 -14.72 7.51
C CYS A 859 33.28 -15.61 6.93
N GLY A 860 33.06 -16.81 7.51
CA GLY A 860 32.03 -17.76 7.07
C GLY A 860 31.39 -18.53 8.23
N PHE A 861 30.33 -19.28 7.94
CA PHE A 861 29.53 -20.06 8.88
C PHE A 861 29.71 -21.57 8.73
N SER A 862 29.47 -22.31 9.80
CA SER A 862 29.33 -23.78 9.79
C SER A 862 28.24 -24.25 10.75
N THR A 863 27.73 -25.46 10.54
CA THR A 863 26.76 -26.12 11.43
C THR A 863 27.37 -26.40 12.81
N ILE A 864 26.52 -26.43 13.85
CA ILE A 864 26.89 -26.85 15.22
C ILE A 864 26.16 -28.16 15.49
N ASP A 865 26.90 -29.21 15.87
CA ASP A 865 26.30 -30.49 16.22
C ASP A 865 25.70 -30.48 17.62
N SER A 866 24.71 -31.35 17.82
CA SER A 866 23.96 -31.53 19.08
C SER A 866 24.84 -31.98 20.27
N ALA A 867 26.09 -32.38 20.04
CA ALA A 867 27.08 -32.71 21.07
C ALA A 867 27.98 -31.52 21.50
N GLY A 868 27.77 -30.31 20.94
CA GLY A 868 28.63 -29.15 21.21
C GLY A 868 29.99 -29.19 20.50
N GLY A 869 30.22 -30.20 19.65
CA GLY A 869 31.27 -30.22 18.65
C GLY A 869 30.86 -29.42 17.40
N TYR A 870 31.83 -28.87 16.71
CA TYR A 870 31.62 -28.29 15.38
C TYR A 870 31.96 -29.37 14.35
N GLU A 871 31.10 -29.58 13.35
CA GLU A 871 31.52 -30.31 12.16
C GLU A 871 32.66 -29.51 11.52
N ALA A 872 33.90 -29.94 11.76
CA ALA A 872 34.88 -29.82 10.72
C ALA A 872 34.31 -30.67 9.58
N LEU A 873 33.94 -30.05 8.46
CA LEU A 873 33.63 -30.77 7.24
C LEU A 873 34.85 -31.67 6.97
N GLU A 874 34.76 -32.95 7.32
CA GLU A 874 35.75 -33.95 6.96
C GLU A 874 35.59 -34.18 5.46
N PHE A 875 36.48 -33.56 4.68
CA PHE A 875 36.74 -33.88 3.27
C PHE A 875 38.23 -33.95 3.02
#